data_AF-A0A1V6GV81-F1
#
_entry.id   AF-A0A1V6GV81-F1
#
_cell.length_a   1.000
_cell.length_b   1.000
_cell.length_c   1.000
_cell.angle_alpha   90.00
_cell.angle_beta   90.00
_cell.angle_gamma   90.00
#
_symmetry.space_group_name_H-M   'P 1'
#
loop_
_entity.id
_entity.type
_entity.pdbx_description
1 polymer ?
#
loop_
_entity_poly.entity_id
_entity_poly.type
_entity_poly.pdbx_seq_one_letter_code
_entity_poly.pdbx_strand_id
1 'polypeptide(L)'
;MACHNFSFLEKYDMLANIKSGGTFLLASPFEPEEVWEKMPDEVEQQIIDKKLKFYVVNALKLDHELNLGGRINTVMQTAFFKISGILPEAEAIEALKKAAKKTYGKKGDAVVKMNWDAIDAASNAVKRVEYPAQPAGKVKKPAVVADEAPEFVKVVTAEIMAQRGDDLPVSKIPNDGTWPTATTQWEKRNIATEIPVWDPDTCIQCTQCSLVCPHASIRGKVYAPSCLKGAPETFKSVDAKGVIGKAFPGFKYTIQIAPEDCTGCGLCVQRCPAKNKADPSKKAINMAPQFPLRTPEAANWKFFLGLPEADATKLNPTTIQGSQLKRPLFEFSGACAGCGETPYLKLLTQLAGDRLLIGNATGCSSIYGGNLPTTPYCTREDGRGPSWSNSLFEDAAEFAFGMRLTADKLNGYALELVDQLTAAEQAPAALKAVAQKIKETDQKSGEGVEAMRTLVAELKRLIGDGSCCATCKSLLSVADYLVRKSVWAVGGDGWAYDIGYGGLDHVLASGRNIKILVLDTEVYSNTGGQASKSTPLGAIAKFAASGKGQMKKNLGMISMTYKNIYVAQVSLGANPAATVKAFAEAEAYDGPAIIIAYSHCIAHGIDMVDGLERQKVAVETGHFPLYRYHPELAAQGKNPLQLDSKAPTQSFAETALKENRFKQLLKLNPDAEAMLQKAEKQFKDNFVMLQALANLPQS
;
A
#
# COMPACT_ATOMS: atom_id res chain seq x y z
N MET A 1 20.48 16.92 -21.93
CA MET A 1 19.94 16.32 -20.69
C MET A 1 18.52 16.83 -20.49
N ALA A 2 17.56 15.97 -20.14
CA ALA A 2 16.21 16.41 -19.78
C ALA A 2 15.79 15.82 -18.43
N CYS A 3 15.31 16.65 -17.52
CA CYS A 3 14.81 16.26 -16.21
C CYS A 3 13.31 16.55 -16.15
N HIS A 4 12.49 15.49 -16.12
CA HIS A 4 11.04 15.61 -16.24
C HIS A 4 10.34 15.72 -14.87
N ASN A 5 11.10 15.83 -13.78
CA ASN A 5 10.58 16.06 -12.44
C ASN A 5 11.54 16.96 -11.66
N PHE A 6 11.02 18.04 -11.09
CA PHE A 6 11.81 19.03 -10.35
C PHE A 6 12.53 18.42 -9.14
N SER A 7 11.90 17.51 -8.40
CA SER A 7 12.48 16.95 -7.17
C SER A 7 13.68 16.04 -7.42
N PHE A 8 13.93 15.63 -8.66
CA PHE A 8 15.12 14.83 -9.00
C PHE A 8 16.41 15.61 -8.85
N LEU A 9 16.37 16.94 -8.92
CA LEU A 9 17.53 17.80 -8.68
C LEU A 9 18.05 17.69 -7.24
N GLU A 10 17.16 17.41 -6.29
CA GLU A 10 17.51 17.21 -4.88
C GLU A 10 18.06 15.79 -4.62
N LYS A 11 17.84 14.83 -5.52
CA LYS A 11 18.08 13.41 -5.27
C LYS A 11 19.26 12.86 -6.05
N TYR A 12 19.26 13.08 -7.36
CA TYR A 12 20.25 12.51 -8.26
C TYR A 12 21.25 13.58 -8.66
N ASP A 13 22.47 13.16 -8.99
CA ASP A 13 23.37 14.05 -9.72
C ASP A 13 22.96 14.03 -11.21
N MET A 14 21.86 14.73 -11.49
CA MET A 14 21.26 14.77 -12.83
C MET A 14 22.21 15.33 -13.88
N LEU A 15 23.21 16.12 -13.49
CA LEU A 15 24.10 16.81 -14.42
C LEU A 15 25.50 16.20 -14.50
N ALA A 16 25.81 15.15 -13.72
CA ALA A 16 27.13 14.49 -13.66
C ALA A 16 27.77 14.32 -15.06
N ASN A 17 27.03 13.68 -15.97
CA ASN A 17 27.52 13.26 -17.28
C ASN A 17 27.22 14.26 -18.43
N ILE A 18 26.70 15.46 -18.13
CA ILE A 18 26.48 16.46 -19.19
C ILE A 18 27.79 17.08 -19.66
N LYS A 19 27.96 17.21 -20.98
CA LYS A 19 29.10 17.91 -21.59
C LYS A 19 28.99 19.42 -21.37
N SER A 20 30.14 20.09 -21.27
CA SER A 20 30.19 21.56 -21.25
C SER A 20 29.57 22.16 -22.53
N GLY A 21 28.84 23.26 -22.39
CA GLY A 21 28.02 23.86 -23.45
C GLY A 21 26.76 23.08 -23.81
N GLY A 22 26.47 21.99 -23.10
CA GLY A 22 25.31 21.13 -23.34
C GLY A 22 23.97 21.78 -22.99
N THR A 23 22.89 21.26 -23.56
CA THR A 23 21.52 21.74 -23.28
C THR A 23 20.90 20.96 -22.13
N PHE A 24 20.39 21.68 -21.13
CA PHE A 24 19.62 21.14 -20.02
C PHE A 24 18.18 21.64 -20.08
N LEU A 25 17.22 20.70 -20.07
CA LEU A 25 15.78 20.96 -20.05
C LEU A 25 15.18 20.47 -18.74
N LEU A 26 14.42 21.30 -18.05
CA LEU A 26 13.77 20.95 -16.79
C LEU A 26 12.25 21.19 -16.86
N ALA A 27 11.47 20.17 -16.50
CA ALA A 27 10.07 20.36 -16.13
C ALA A 27 10.02 20.96 -14.72
N SER A 28 9.59 22.21 -14.62
CA SER A 28 9.63 23.00 -13.39
C SER A 28 8.24 23.53 -13.06
N PRO A 29 7.79 23.52 -11.79
CA PRO A 29 6.56 24.23 -11.42
C PRO A 29 6.75 25.76 -11.39
N PHE A 30 7.97 26.25 -11.55
CA PHE A 30 8.36 27.66 -11.55
C PHE A 30 8.64 28.19 -12.95
N GLU A 31 8.34 29.47 -13.15
CA GLU A 31 8.66 30.20 -14.39
C GLU A 31 10.18 30.51 -14.47
N PRO A 32 10.71 30.87 -15.65
CA PRO A 32 12.15 31.06 -15.87
C PRO A 32 12.82 32.08 -14.94
N GLU A 33 12.08 33.10 -14.53
CA GLU A 33 12.57 34.19 -13.68
C GLU A 33 12.73 33.76 -12.22
N GLU A 34 12.04 32.70 -11.80
CA GLU A 34 11.98 32.24 -10.42
C GLU A 34 12.77 30.96 -10.19
N VAL A 35 12.88 30.10 -11.20
CA VAL A 35 13.39 28.73 -11.07
C VAL A 35 14.82 28.67 -10.55
N TRP A 36 15.65 29.67 -10.88
CA TRP A 36 17.05 29.71 -10.47
C TRP A 36 17.16 29.59 -8.95
N GLU A 37 16.48 30.46 -8.19
CA GLU A 37 16.56 30.47 -6.71
C GLU A 37 15.86 29.28 -6.01
N LYS A 38 15.28 28.34 -6.77
CA LYS A 38 14.57 27.17 -6.24
C LYS A 38 15.37 25.87 -6.38
N MET A 39 16.45 25.87 -7.16
CA MET A 39 17.27 24.69 -7.38
C MET A 39 18.37 24.57 -6.32
N PRO A 40 18.89 23.36 -6.07
CA PRO A 40 20.08 23.21 -5.24
C PRO A 40 21.29 23.95 -5.82
N ASP A 41 22.06 24.64 -4.97
CA ASP A 41 23.26 25.38 -5.32
C ASP A 41 24.27 24.49 -6.08
N GLU A 42 24.35 23.20 -5.75
CA GLU A 42 25.23 22.23 -6.43
C GLU A 42 24.83 22.02 -7.89
N VAL A 43 23.54 22.07 -8.20
CA VAL A 43 23.01 21.96 -9.58
C VAL A 43 23.27 23.28 -10.33
N GLU A 44 23.01 24.41 -9.67
CA GLU A 44 23.31 25.74 -10.22
C GLU A 44 24.79 25.89 -10.56
N GLN A 45 25.69 25.47 -9.66
CA GLN A 45 27.13 25.50 -9.88
C GLN A 45 27.53 24.64 -11.08
N GLN A 46 26.98 23.43 -11.22
CA GLN A 46 27.22 22.60 -12.41
C GLN A 46 26.72 23.25 -13.70
N ILE A 47 25.59 23.98 -13.67
CA ILE A 47 25.08 24.74 -14.82
C ILE A 47 26.09 25.83 -15.23
N ILE A 48 26.64 26.56 -14.25
CA ILE A 48 27.62 27.63 -14.46
C ILE A 48 28.94 27.07 -15.00
N ASP A 49 29.55 26.12 -14.27
CA ASP A 49 30.88 25.58 -14.58
C ASP A 49 30.92 24.95 -15.97
N LYS A 50 29.84 24.22 -16.30
CA LYS A 50 29.68 23.56 -17.59
C LYS A 50 29.09 24.50 -18.65
N LYS A 51 28.78 25.76 -18.34
CA LYS A 51 28.23 26.77 -19.28
C LYS A 51 27.00 26.25 -20.03
N LEU A 52 26.06 25.65 -19.31
CA LEU A 52 24.94 24.94 -19.93
C LEU A 52 23.91 25.90 -20.54
N LYS A 53 23.27 25.46 -21.63
CA LYS A 53 22.08 26.12 -22.15
C LYS A 53 20.88 25.62 -21.37
N PHE A 54 20.40 26.40 -20.41
CA PHE A 54 19.35 25.99 -19.49
C PHE A 54 17.97 26.44 -19.98
N TYR A 55 17.04 25.49 -20.06
CA TYR A 55 15.65 25.71 -20.46
C TYR A 55 14.69 25.10 -19.44
N VAL A 56 13.54 25.76 -19.26
CA VAL A 56 12.46 25.27 -18.41
C VAL A 56 11.13 25.28 -19.14
N VAL A 57 10.23 24.41 -18.69
CA VAL A 57 8.82 24.41 -19.09
C VAL A 57 7.94 24.05 -17.89
N ASN A 58 6.89 24.83 -17.66
CA ASN A 58 5.89 24.53 -16.64
C ASN A 58 4.87 23.51 -17.15
N ALA A 59 5.32 22.26 -17.20
CA ALA A 59 4.52 21.18 -17.76
C ALA A 59 3.27 20.84 -16.92
N LEU A 60 3.29 21.13 -15.61
CA LEU A 60 2.13 20.92 -14.73
C LEU A 60 1.03 21.95 -14.97
N LYS A 61 1.41 23.23 -15.15
CA LYS A 61 0.46 24.28 -15.54
C LYS A 61 -0.21 23.94 -16.86
N LEU A 62 0.57 23.52 -17.87
CA LEU A 62 0.04 23.09 -19.16
C LEU A 62 -0.86 21.86 -19.05
N ASP A 63 -0.52 20.90 -18.19
CA ASP A 63 -1.37 19.73 -17.93
C ASP A 63 -2.75 20.14 -17.37
N HIS A 64 -2.78 21.11 -16.46
CA HIS A 64 -4.03 21.61 -15.87
C HIS A 64 -4.84 22.45 -16.88
N GLU A 65 -4.20 23.36 -17.60
CA GLU A 65 -4.86 24.24 -18.58
C GLU A 65 -5.43 23.46 -19.76
N LEU A 66 -4.75 22.40 -20.20
CA LEU A 66 -5.13 21.58 -21.35
C LEU A 66 -5.81 20.27 -20.97
N ASN A 67 -5.95 19.99 -19.67
CA ASN A 67 -6.52 18.77 -19.11
C ASN A 67 -5.87 17.48 -19.66
N LEU A 68 -4.53 17.40 -19.63
CA LEU A 68 -3.76 16.27 -20.19
C LEU A 68 -3.73 15.04 -19.26
N GLY A 69 -4.23 15.16 -18.02
CA GLY A 69 -4.40 14.07 -17.06
C GLY A 69 -3.09 13.58 -16.44
N GLY A 70 -2.23 14.51 -16.01
CA GLY A 70 -0.90 14.26 -15.46
C GLY A 70 0.16 13.89 -16.51
N ARG A 71 -0.12 14.06 -17.81
CA ARG A 71 0.73 13.53 -18.90
C ARG A 71 1.55 14.64 -19.54
N ILE A 72 2.78 14.78 -19.07
CA ILE A 72 3.73 15.76 -19.60
C ILE A 72 4.58 15.24 -20.78
N ASN A 73 4.39 14.00 -21.24
CA ASN A 73 5.23 13.38 -22.28
C ASN A 73 5.24 14.17 -23.59
N THR A 74 4.07 14.57 -24.10
CA THR A 74 3.94 15.37 -25.33
C THR A 74 4.58 16.75 -25.16
N VAL A 75 4.42 17.35 -23.97
CA VAL A 75 5.03 18.65 -23.63
C VAL A 75 6.56 18.54 -23.65
N MET A 76 7.12 17.58 -22.94
CA MET A 76 8.58 17.39 -22.85
C MET A 76 9.20 16.96 -24.17
N GLN A 77 8.52 16.11 -24.94
CA GLN A 77 8.97 15.71 -26.27
C GLN A 77 9.02 16.92 -27.21
N THR A 78 8.01 17.78 -27.17
CA THR A 78 7.97 19.00 -27.98
C THR A 78 9.08 19.96 -27.58
N ALA A 79 9.24 20.21 -26.27
CA ALA A 79 10.30 21.05 -25.74
C ALA A 79 11.69 20.53 -26.16
N PHE A 80 11.92 19.22 -26.10
CA PHE A 80 13.16 18.59 -26.57
C PHE A 80 13.45 18.91 -28.03
N PHE A 81 12.51 18.64 -28.94
CA PHE A 81 12.75 18.83 -30.36
C PHE A 81 13.01 20.30 -30.71
N LYS A 82 12.25 21.21 -30.08
CA LYS A 82 12.41 22.65 -30.25
C LYS A 82 13.80 23.15 -29.89
N ILE A 83 14.40 22.67 -28.79
CA ILE A 83 15.68 23.20 -28.28
C ILE A 83 16.89 22.33 -28.62
N SER A 84 16.68 21.11 -29.14
CA SER A 84 17.76 20.17 -29.44
C SER A 84 18.64 20.59 -30.62
N GLY A 85 18.09 21.34 -31.57
CA GLY A 85 18.74 21.68 -32.83
C GLY A 85 18.91 20.49 -33.79
N ILE A 86 18.25 19.35 -33.55
CA ILE A 86 18.31 18.17 -34.43
C ILE A 86 17.56 18.43 -35.76
N LEU A 87 16.45 19.16 -35.70
CA LEU A 87 15.64 19.56 -36.85
C LEU A 87 15.33 21.06 -36.76
N PRO A 88 15.08 21.74 -37.90
CA PRO A 88 14.45 23.06 -37.90
C PRO A 88 13.12 23.03 -37.15
N GLU A 89 12.82 24.09 -36.39
CA GLU A 89 11.66 24.13 -35.47
C GLU A 89 10.33 23.82 -36.19
N ALA A 90 10.10 24.43 -37.36
CA ALA A 90 8.88 24.20 -38.14
C ALA A 90 8.73 22.73 -38.58
N GLU A 91 9.82 22.12 -39.07
CA GLU A 91 9.85 20.71 -39.48
C GLU A 91 9.62 19.77 -38.29
N ALA A 92 10.19 20.11 -37.12
CA ALA A 92 10.03 19.32 -35.92
C ALA A 92 8.58 19.34 -35.42
N ILE A 93 7.94 20.51 -35.38
CA ILE A 93 6.53 20.65 -34.98
C ILE A 93 5.62 19.89 -35.96
N GLU A 94 5.86 20.01 -37.27
CA GLU A 94 5.10 19.27 -38.28
C GLU A 94 5.25 17.75 -38.09
N ALA A 95 6.48 17.26 -37.91
CA ALA A 95 6.77 15.85 -37.68
C ALA A 95 6.09 15.32 -36.42
N LEU A 96 6.09 16.09 -35.32
CA LEU A 96 5.40 15.74 -34.07
C LEU A 96 3.88 15.64 -34.28
N LYS A 97 3.27 16.62 -34.96
CA LYS A 97 1.84 16.59 -35.27
C LYS A 97 1.47 15.40 -36.16
N LYS A 98 2.31 15.09 -37.15
CA LYS A 98 2.14 13.91 -38.02
C LYS A 98 2.27 12.60 -37.23
N ALA A 99 3.24 12.50 -36.32
CA ALA A 99 3.41 11.33 -35.45
C ALA A 99 2.24 11.16 -34.47
N ALA A 100 1.74 12.26 -33.89
CA ALA A 100 0.56 12.26 -33.03
C ALA A 100 -0.68 11.78 -33.80
N LYS A 101 -0.88 12.24 -35.04
CA LYS A 101 -1.98 11.76 -35.91
C LYS A 101 -1.83 10.27 -36.26
N LYS A 102 -0.62 9.80 -36.58
CA LYS A 102 -0.36 8.37 -36.86
C LYS A 102 -0.64 7.49 -35.64
N THR A 103 -0.23 7.94 -34.45
CA THR A 103 -0.33 7.17 -33.20
C THR A 103 -1.74 7.20 -32.62
N TYR A 104 -2.38 8.37 -32.62
CA TYR A 104 -3.66 8.61 -31.95
C TYR A 104 -4.85 8.75 -32.91
N GLY A 105 -4.66 8.69 -34.23
CA GLY A 105 -5.75 8.78 -35.21
C GLY A 105 -6.84 7.74 -34.98
N LYS A 106 -6.47 6.51 -34.58
CA LYS A 106 -7.42 5.45 -34.21
C LYS A 106 -8.24 5.75 -32.93
N LYS A 107 -7.88 6.79 -32.18
CA LYS A 107 -8.58 7.26 -30.97
C LYS A 107 -9.54 8.42 -31.23
N GLY A 108 -9.62 8.92 -32.47
CA GLY A 108 -10.54 9.99 -32.89
C GLY A 108 -9.89 11.38 -32.94
N ASP A 109 -10.48 12.26 -33.73
CA ASP A 109 -9.92 13.59 -34.05
C ASP A 109 -9.81 14.50 -32.84
N ALA A 110 -10.71 14.38 -31.85
CA ALA A 110 -10.62 15.15 -30.61
C ALA A 110 -9.32 14.86 -29.82
N VAL A 111 -8.90 13.58 -29.76
CA VAL A 111 -7.64 13.18 -29.09
C VAL A 111 -6.43 13.67 -29.88
N VAL A 112 -6.50 13.63 -31.22
CA VAL A 112 -5.44 14.18 -32.08
C VAL A 112 -5.31 15.69 -31.88
N LYS A 113 -6.43 16.43 -31.90
CA LYS A 113 -6.46 17.87 -31.67
C LYS A 113 -5.89 18.23 -30.31
N MET A 114 -6.29 17.54 -29.24
CA MET A 114 -5.75 17.77 -27.90
C MET A 114 -4.22 17.62 -27.84
N ASN A 115 -3.66 16.62 -28.56
CA ASN A 115 -2.20 16.47 -28.66
C ASN A 115 -1.56 17.58 -29.50
N TRP A 116 -2.21 18.04 -30.57
CA TRP A 116 -1.72 19.17 -31.37
C TRP A 116 -1.73 20.48 -30.58
N ASP A 117 -2.80 20.75 -29.85
CA ASP A 117 -2.91 21.90 -28.94
C ASP A 117 -1.79 21.84 -27.87
N ALA A 118 -1.52 20.65 -27.33
CA ALA A 118 -0.42 20.44 -26.38
C ALA A 118 0.96 20.67 -27.01
N ILE A 119 1.19 20.24 -28.26
CA ILE A 119 2.42 20.53 -29.00
C ILE A 119 2.59 22.04 -29.19
N ASP A 120 1.53 22.73 -29.63
CA ASP A 120 1.59 24.18 -29.88
C ASP A 120 1.84 24.97 -28.59
N ALA A 121 1.12 24.64 -27.52
CA ALA A 121 1.30 25.27 -26.21
C ALA A 121 2.71 25.01 -25.64
N ALA A 122 3.18 23.75 -25.69
CA ALA A 122 4.51 23.39 -25.21
C ALA A 122 5.63 24.09 -25.98
N SER A 123 5.48 24.23 -27.30
CA SER A 123 6.43 24.97 -28.13
C SER A 123 6.57 26.42 -27.64
N ASN A 124 5.47 27.09 -27.30
CA ASN A 124 5.51 28.47 -26.82
C ASN A 124 5.99 28.62 -25.37
N ALA A 125 5.78 27.58 -24.55
CA ALA A 125 6.04 27.58 -23.12
C ALA A 125 7.48 27.22 -22.73
N VAL A 126 8.24 26.53 -23.59
CA VAL A 126 9.67 26.28 -23.29
C VAL A 126 10.46 27.58 -23.43
N LYS A 127 11.14 27.96 -22.36
CA LYS A 127 11.88 29.23 -22.27
C LYS A 127 13.30 28.98 -21.80
N ARG A 128 14.23 29.80 -22.31
CA ARG A 128 15.61 29.83 -21.83
C ARG A 128 15.64 30.56 -20.49
N VAL A 129 16.41 30.03 -19.55
CA VAL A 129 16.72 30.70 -18.28
C VAL A 129 18.03 31.45 -18.45
N GLU A 130 18.00 32.75 -18.20
CA GLU A 130 19.21 33.53 -18.00
C GLU A 130 19.60 33.41 -16.52
N TYR A 131 20.84 33.01 -16.27
CA TYR A 131 21.32 32.72 -14.92
C TYR A 131 22.58 33.51 -14.58
N PRO A 132 22.77 33.90 -13.30
CA PRO A 132 23.95 34.63 -12.85
C PRO A 132 25.23 33.79 -12.90
N ALA A 133 26.39 34.45 -12.77
CA ALA A 133 27.69 33.79 -12.78
C ALA A 133 28.04 33.06 -11.47
N GLN A 134 27.15 33.08 -10.48
CA GLN A 134 27.32 32.47 -9.16
C GLN A 134 26.00 31.82 -8.73
N PRO A 135 26.03 30.74 -7.94
CA PRO A 135 24.83 30.18 -7.33
C PRO A 135 24.07 31.21 -6.48
N ALA A 136 22.76 31.04 -6.37
CA ALA A 136 21.87 31.88 -5.58
C ALA A 136 22.16 31.77 -4.07
N GLY A 137 22.72 30.63 -3.62
CA GLY A 137 23.04 30.41 -2.21
C GLY A 137 21.79 30.20 -1.35
N LYS A 138 20.70 29.70 -1.94
CA LYS A 138 19.36 29.66 -1.32
C LYS A 138 18.96 28.26 -0.87
N VAL A 139 19.34 27.24 -1.63
CA VAL A 139 18.92 25.85 -1.38
C VAL A 139 20.14 24.96 -1.49
N LYS A 140 20.41 24.18 -0.45
CA LYS A 140 21.42 23.11 -0.52
C LYS A 140 20.78 21.80 -0.92
N LYS A 141 21.52 21.00 -1.68
CA LYS A 141 21.08 19.63 -1.97
C LYS A 141 20.97 18.86 -0.64
N PRO A 142 19.81 18.25 -0.35
CA PRO A 142 19.66 17.48 0.88
C PRO A 142 20.55 16.23 0.83
N ALA A 143 20.92 15.74 2.02
CA ALA A 143 21.50 14.41 2.15
C ALA A 143 20.52 13.35 1.60
N VAL A 144 21.07 12.25 1.07
CA VAL A 144 20.26 11.16 0.46
C VAL A 144 19.29 10.55 1.48
N VAL A 145 19.76 10.42 2.72
CA VAL A 145 18.99 10.00 3.89
C VAL A 145 19.35 10.91 5.06
N ALA A 146 18.46 11.01 6.05
CA ALA A 146 18.68 11.85 7.23
C ALA A 146 19.82 11.31 8.13
N ASP A 147 20.44 12.21 8.89
CA ASP A 147 21.55 11.87 9.80
C ASP A 147 21.12 10.93 10.94
N GLU A 148 19.84 10.83 11.24
CA GLU A 148 19.30 9.88 12.22
C GLU A 148 19.13 8.45 11.67
N ALA A 149 19.36 8.25 10.36
CA ALA A 149 19.20 6.94 9.75
C ALA A 149 20.18 5.89 10.33
N PRO A 150 19.78 4.60 10.39
CA PRO A 150 20.68 3.52 10.80
C PRO A 150 21.94 3.45 9.94
N GLU A 151 23.04 2.96 10.50
CA GLU A 151 24.34 2.89 9.80
C GLU A 151 24.27 2.16 8.46
N PHE A 152 23.58 1.00 8.44
CA PHE A 152 23.38 0.25 7.20
C PHE A 152 22.63 1.08 6.15
N VAL A 153 21.65 1.89 6.57
CA VAL A 153 20.90 2.76 5.66
C VAL A 153 21.81 3.84 5.08
N LYS A 154 22.67 4.46 5.88
CA LYS A 154 23.60 5.50 5.44
C LYS A 154 24.68 4.98 4.49
N VAL A 155 25.23 3.81 4.78
CA VAL A 155 26.43 3.29 4.09
C VAL A 155 26.09 2.41 2.89
N VAL A 156 24.94 1.73 2.90
CA VAL A 156 24.56 0.77 1.85
C VAL A 156 23.31 1.25 1.11
N THR A 157 22.20 1.41 1.82
CA THR A 157 20.91 1.78 1.19
C THR A 157 20.98 3.12 0.47
N ALA A 158 21.61 4.14 1.07
CA ALA A 158 21.73 5.47 0.49
C ALA A 158 22.57 5.48 -0.79
N GLU A 159 23.65 4.68 -0.87
CA GLU A 159 24.46 4.58 -2.09
C GLU A 159 23.67 3.94 -3.24
N ILE A 160 22.90 2.88 -2.95
CA ILE A 160 22.01 2.26 -3.95
C ILE A 160 20.92 3.24 -4.39
N MET A 161 20.27 3.94 -3.43
CA MET A 161 19.27 4.97 -3.73
C MET A 161 19.84 6.10 -4.59
N ALA A 162 21.11 6.45 -4.40
CA ALA A 162 21.80 7.49 -5.16
C ALA A 162 22.38 7.01 -6.49
N GLN A 163 22.06 5.79 -6.93
CA GLN A 163 22.56 5.15 -8.15
C GLN A 163 24.08 4.93 -8.17
N ARG A 164 24.67 4.70 -7.00
CA ARG A 164 26.09 4.33 -6.80
C ARG A 164 26.24 2.94 -6.18
N GLY A 165 25.23 2.09 -6.35
CA GLY A 165 25.22 0.74 -5.79
C GLY A 165 26.32 -0.16 -6.36
N ASP A 166 26.70 0.03 -7.63
CA ASP A 166 27.78 -0.73 -8.29
C ASP A 166 29.17 -0.49 -7.67
N ASP A 167 29.36 0.64 -6.97
CA ASP A 167 30.62 0.98 -6.29
C ASP A 167 30.75 0.29 -4.90
N LEU A 168 29.68 -0.33 -4.41
CA LEU A 168 29.69 -0.99 -3.11
C LEU A 168 30.50 -2.29 -3.16
N PRO A 169 31.48 -2.50 -2.26
CA PRO A 169 32.21 -3.75 -2.22
C PRO A 169 31.34 -4.87 -1.64
N VAL A 170 31.61 -6.11 -2.06
CA VAL A 170 30.91 -7.32 -1.58
C VAL A 170 30.87 -7.41 -0.06
N SER A 171 31.92 -6.94 0.63
CA SER A 171 32.01 -6.93 2.10
C SER A 171 30.95 -6.08 2.81
N LYS A 172 30.20 -5.24 2.10
CA LYS A 172 29.10 -4.42 2.65
C LYS A 172 27.74 -5.11 2.54
N ILE A 173 27.64 -6.21 1.80
CA ILE A 173 26.38 -6.93 1.57
C ILE A 173 26.28 -8.11 2.54
N PRO A 174 25.13 -8.31 3.23
CA PRO A 174 24.89 -9.48 4.07
C PRO A 174 25.02 -10.79 3.27
N ASN A 175 25.69 -11.79 3.84
CA ASN A 175 26.01 -13.05 3.16
C ASN A 175 24.81 -13.97 2.91
N ASP A 176 23.72 -13.76 3.63
CA ASP A 176 22.46 -14.49 3.53
C ASP A 176 21.37 -13.69 2.79
N GLY A 177 21.68 -12.46 2.35
CA GLY A 177 20.72 -11.56 1.71
C GLY A 177 19.69 -10.95 2.67
N THR A 178 19.82 -11.12 3.99
CA THR A 178 18.90 -10.49 4.96
C THR A 178 19.06 -8.98 4.94
N TRP A 179 17.95 -8.25 4.84
CA TRP A 179 17.96 -6.77 4.79
C TRP A 179 17.27 -6.16 6.02
N PRO A 180 17.72 -4.99 6.52
CA PRO A 180 17.02 -4.30 7.59
C PRO A 180 15.60 -3.89 7.18
N THR A 181 14.69 -4.04 8.14
CA THR A 181 13.31 -3.55 8.02
C THR A 181 13.23 -2.03 8.19
N ALA A 182 12.07 -1.43 7.96
CA ALA A 182 11.75 -0.02 8.17
C ALA A 182 12.58 0.99 7.35
N THR A 183 13.15 0.56 6.23
CA THR A 183 14.09 1.39 5.46
C THR A 183 13.42 2.39 4.51
N THR A 184 12.16 2.18 4.10
CA THR A 184 11.41 3.18 3.30
C THR A 184 11.14 4.48 4.04
N GLN A 185 11.17 4.48 5.38
CA GLN A 185 11.01 5.68 6.20
C GLN A 185 12.05 6.76 5.88
N TRP A 186 13.21 6.37 5.37
CA TRP A 186 14.33 7.25 5.07
C TRP A 186 14.37 7.69 3.60
N GLU A 187 13.49 7.16 2.74
CA GLU A 187 13.53 7.39 1.29
C GLU A 187 13.04 8.80 0.89
N LYS A 188 11.97 9.27 1.54
CA LYS A 188 11.36 10.60 1.35
C LYS A 188 11.28 10.99 -0.13
N ARG A 189 10.60 10.15 -0.90
CA ARG A 189 10.58 10.12 -2.38
C ARG A 189 10.21 11.44 -3.04
N ASN A 190 9.38 12.25 -2.39
CA ASN A 190 8.95 13.58 -2.83
C ASN A 190 8.53 13.62 -4.31
N ILE A 191 7.61 12.73 -4.70
CA ILE A 191 7.16 12.59 -6.09
C ILE A 191 5.77 13.20 -6.36
N ALA A 192 5.01 13.54 -5.32
CA ALA A 192 3.69 14.12 -5.47
C ALA A 192 3.77 15.60 -5.88
N THR A 193 2.97 15.97 -6.88
CA THR A 193 2.76 17.35 -7.32
C THR A 193 1.73 18.07 -6.44
N GLU A 194 0.74 17.30 -5.96
CA GLU A 194 -0.29 17.74 -5.02
C GLU A 194 -0.40 16.76 -3.85
N ILE A 195 -0.74 17.26 -2.66
CA ILE A 195 -0.96 16.46 -1.46
C ILE A 195 -2.29 16.80 -0.79
N PRO A 196 -2.88 15.87 -0.02
CA PRO A 196 -4.08 16.15 0.76
C PRO A 196 -3.81 17.16 1.88
N VAL A 197 -4.70 18.15 2.04
CA VAL A 197 -4.74 19.11 3.15
C VAL A 197 -5.97 18.86 4.00
N TRP A 198 -5.77 18.81 5.31
CA TRP A 198 -6.83 18.58 6.29
C TRP A 198 -7.56 19.87 6.70
N ASP A 199 -8.90 19.82 6.60
CA ASP A 199 -9.86 20.76 7.17
C ASP A 199 -10.46 20.14 8.45
N PRO A 200 -10.03 20.60 9.64
CA PRO A 200 -10.47 20.04 10.91
C PRO A 200 -11.95 20.30 11.23
N ASP A 201 -12.52 21.41 10.76
CA ASP A 201 -13.89 21.84 11.08
C ASP A 201 -14.92 20.95 10.38
N THR A 202 -14.65 20.57 9.13
CA THR A 202 -15.47 19.64 8.35
C THR A 202 -15.27 18.18 8.79
N CYS A 203 -14.12 17.84 9.38
CA CYS A 203 -13.75 16.46 9.66
C CYS A 203 -14.68 15.78 10.68
N ILE A 204 -15.19 14.59 10.32
CA ILE A 204 -16.03 13.76 11.21
C ILE A 204 -15.25 12.67 11.96
N GLN A 205 -13.92 12.65 11.84
CA GLN A 205 -13.02 11.71 12.54
C GLN A 205 -13.34 10.22 12.28
N CYS A 206 -13.67 9.88 11.04
CA CYS A 206 -14.03 8.52 10.63
C CYS A 206 -12.84 7.63 10.22
N THR A 207 -11.63 8.20 10.14
CA THR A 207 -10.35 7.56 9.76
C THR A 207 -10.32 6.81 8.41
N GLN A 208 -11.36 6.92 7.57
CA GLN A 208 -11.42 6.25 6.27
C GLN A 208 -10.30 6.70 5.30
N CYS A 209 -9.86 7.96 5.40
CA CYS A 209 -8.72 8.48 4.64
C CYS A 209 -7.41 7.73 4.96
N SER A 210 -7.17 7.39 6.22
CA SER A 210 -6.03 6.57 6.65
C SER A 210 -6.19 5.11 6.19
N LEU A 211 -7.41 4.56 6.28
CA LEU A 211 -7.69 3.18 5.86
C LEU A 211 -7.32 2.94 4.40
N VAL A 212 -7.75 3.83 3.50
CA VAL A 212 -7.59 3.64 2.05
C VAL A 212 -6.27 4.16 1.50
N CYS A 213 -5.43 4.77 2.33
CA CYS A 213 -4.13 5.26 1.86
C CYS A 213 -3.21 4.07 1.53
N PRO A 214 -2.77 3.93 0.27
CA PRO A 214 -1.92 2.81 -0.14
C PRO A 214 -0.47 2.91 0.39
N HIS A 215 -0.05 4.08 0.84
CA HIS A 215 1.32 4.34 1.27
C HIS A 215 1.44 4.67 2.75
N ALA A 216 0.35 4.61 3.51
CA ALA A 216 0.29 5.07 4.91
C ALA A 216 0.80 6.52 5.10
N SER A 217 0.67 7.37 4.08
CA SER A 217 1.13 8.78 4.07
C SER A 217 0.13 9.76 4.68
N ILE A 218 -1.00 9.27 5.19
CA ILE A 218 -1.99 10.06 5.95
C ILE A 218 -2.46 9.20 7.13
N ARG A 219 -2.33 9.73 8.35
CA ARG A 219 -2.59 9.00 9.60
C ARG A 219 -3.35 9.85 10.59
N GLY A 220 -4.08 9.20 11.49
CA GLY A 220 -4.76 9.84 12.61
C GLY A 220 -4.15 9.43 13.94
N LYS A 221 -3.99 10.36 14.88
CA LYS A 221 -3.66 10.08 16.29
C LYS A 221 -4.65 10.77 17.23
N VAL A 222 -4.86 10.16 18.38
CA VAL A 222 -5.63 10.72 19.51
C VAL A 222 -4.76 10.72 20.77
N TYR A 223 -4.68 11.85 21.46
CA TYR A 223 -3.71 12.06 22.54
C TYR A 223 -4.17 13.14 23.53
N ALA A 224 -3.58 13.15 24.73
CA ALA A 224 -3.91 14.14 25.75
C ALA A 224 -3.50 15.56 25.32
N PRO A 225 -4.24 16.63 25.69
CA PRO A 225 -3.91 18.00 25.31
C PRO A 225 -2.48 18.45 25.69
N SER A 226 -1.93 17.93 26.78
CA SER A 226 -0.55 18.21 27.22
C SER A 226 0.52 17.82 26.20
N CYS A 227 0.24 16.88 25.31
CA CYS A 227 1.17 16.45 24.26
C CYS A 227 1.36 17.48 23.15
N LEU A 228 0.56 18.56 23.11
CA LEU A 228 0.71 19.66 22.14
C LEU A 228 1.82 20.66 22.50
N LYS A 229 2.51 20.47 23.64
CA LYS A 229 3.63 21.34 24.01
C LYS A 229 4.73 21.25 22.94
N GLY A 230 5.11 22.39 22.36
CA GLY A 230 6.14 22.45 21.32
C GLY A 230 5.64 22.06 19.93
N ALA A 231 4.34 21.95 19.71
CA ALA A 231 3.77 21.76 18.38
C ALA A 231 4.17 22.93 17.45
N PRO A 232 4.54 22.66 16.19
CA PRO A 232 4.74 23.72 15.20
C PRO A 232 3.52 24.63 15.08
N GLU A 233 3.71 25.89 14.71
CA GLU A 233 2.61 26.87 14.56
C GLU A 233 1.54 26.40 13.57
N THR A 234 1.96 25.70 12.51
CA THR A 234 1.08 25.14 11.48
C THR A 234 0.42 23.80 11.87
N PHE A 235 0.72 23.26 13.04
CA PHE A 235 0.22 21.95 13.46
C PHE A 235 -1.25 22.02 13.88
N LYS A 236 -2.12 21.40 13.10
CA LYS A 236 -3.57 21.41 13.35
C LYS A 236 -3.96 20.33 14.34
N SER A 237 -4.90 20.64 15.24
CA SER A 237 -5.55 19.67 16.12
C SER A 237 -6.98 20.11 16.47
N VAL A 238 -7.87 19.17 16.76
CA VAL A 238 -9.25 19.42 17.24
C VAL A 238 -9.60 18.50 18.40
N ASP A 239 -10.68 18.79 19.10
CA ASP A 239 -11.20 17.87 20.12
C ASP A 239 -11.64 16.54 19.50
N ALA A 240 -11.30 15.44 20.16
CA ALA A 240 -11.80 14.13 19.82
C ALA A 240 -13.33 14.09 19.98
N LYS A 241 -14.04 13.60 18.96
CA LYS A 241 -15.52 13.54 18.93
C LYS A 241 -16.02 12.21 18.40
N GLY A 242 -17.34 12.00 18.47
CA GLY A 242 -17.97 10.77 18.00
C GLY A 242 -17.46 9.52 18.74
N VAL A 243 -17.17 8.46 17.99
CA VAL A 243 -16.66 7.19 18.56
C VAL A 243 -15.30 7.39 19.24
N ILE A 244 -14.41 8.22 18.66
CA ILE A 244 -13.08 8.47 19.21
C ILE A 244 -13.20 9.25 20.53
N GLY A 245 -13.97 10.34 20.56
CA GLY A 245 -14.18 11.14 21.77
C GLY A 245 -14.84 10.37 22.92
N LYS A 246 -15.71 9.40 22.61
CA LYS A 246 -16.29 8.50 23.63
C LYS A 246 -15.24 7.58 24.27
N ALA A 247 -14.32 7.05 23.46
CA ALA A 247 -13.22 6.21 23.96
C ALA A 247 -12.12 7.03 24.65
N PHE A 248 -11.95 8.29 24.26
CA PHE A 248 -10.91 9.21 24.76
C PHE A 248 -11.49 10.59 25.13
N PRO A 249 -12.24 10.70 26.25
CA PRO A 249 -12.87 11.95 26.65
C PRO A 249 -11.84 13.05 26.95
N GLY A 250 -12.02 14.24 26.38
CA GLY A 250 -11.13 15.39 26.58
C GLY A 250 -9.80 15.34 25.81
N PHE A 251 -9.60 14.33 24.96
CA PHE A 251 -8.39 14.20 24.15
C PHE A 251 -8.48 15.06 22.88
N LYS A 252 -7.31 15.34 22.29
CA LYS A 252 -7.16 15.96 20.97
C LYS A 252 -6.98 14.90 19.91
N TYR A 253 -7.37 15.24 18.68
CA TYR A 253 -7.25 14.41 17.50
C TYR A 253 -6.64 15.22 16.35
N THR A 254 -5.72 14.58 15.62
CA THR A 254 -5.08 15.14 14.43
C THR A 254 -5.04 14.12 13.30
N ILE A 255 -5.32 14.57 12.08
CA ILE A 255 -4.93 13.88 10.85
C ILE A 255 -3.71 14.60 10.29
N GLN A 256 -2.60 13.88 10.15
CA GLN A 256 -1.36 14.42 9.61
C GLN A 256 -0.95 13.68 8.34
N ILE A 257 -0.32 14.42 7.43
CA ILE A 257 0.12 13.95 6.12
C ILE A 257 1.65 13.94 6.10
N ALA A 258 2.24 12.90 5.52
CA ALA A 258 3.66 12.80 5.23
C ALA A 258 3.90 13.38 3.82
N PRO A 259 4.33 14.64 3.68
CA PRO A 259 4.34 15.32 2.39
C PRO A 259 5.30 14.68 1.38
N GLU A 260 6.43 14.17 1.86
CA GLU A 260 7.48 13.59 1.03
C GLU A 260 7.26 12.11 0.70
N ASP A 261 6.32 11.45 1.37
CA ASP A 261 5.98 10.04 1.11
C ASP A 261 4.61 9.88 0.42
N CYS A 262 3.84 10.97 0.32
CA CYS A 262 2.59 10.97 -0.43
C CYS A 262 2.87 10.81 -1.92
N THR A 263 2.00 10.05 -2.60
CA THR A 263 2.07 9.82 -4.05
C THR A 263 1.05 10.63 -4.84
N GLY A 264 0.25 11.47 -4.17
CA GLY A 264 -0.74 12.35 -4.83
C GLY A 264 -1.95 11.63 -5.41
N CYS A 265 -2.21 10.36 -5.04
CA CYS A 265 -3.22 9.54 -5.72
C CYS A 265 -4.70 9.94 -5.50
N GLY A 266 -4.99 10.86 -4.58
CA GLY A 266 -6.35 11.36 -4.33
C GLY A 266 -7.34 10.39 -3.66
N LEU A 267 -7.00 9.11 -3.43
CA LEU A 267 -7.95 8.14 -2.85
C LEU A 267 -8.52 8.55 -1.48
N CYS A 268 -7.72 9.22 -0.63
CA CYS A 268 -8.17 9.71 0.66
C CYS A 268 -9.23 10.83 0.53
N VAL A 269 -9.11 11.69 -0.49
CA VAL A 269 -10.07 12.75 -0.84
C VAL A 269 -11.32 12.12 -1.44
N GLN A 270 -11.15 11.19 -2.38
CA GLN A 270 -12.25 10.47 -3.02
C GLN A 270 -13.13 9.78 -1.97
N ARG A 271 -12.50 9.07 -1.02
CA ARG A 271 -13.20 8.35 0.04
C ARG A 271 -13.81 9.23 1.13
N CYS A 272 -13.33 10.47 1.31
CA CYS A 272 -13.80 11.32 2.39
C CYS A 272 -15.33 11.54 2.28
N PRO A 273 -16.10 11.12 3.30
CA PRO A 273 -17.57 11.21 3.25
C PRO A 273 -18.09 12.58 3.73
N ALA A 274 -17.25 13.38 4.39
CA ALA A 274 -17.64 14.66 4.93
C ALA A 274 -17.64 15.73 3.83
N LYS A 275 -18.70 16.55 3.81
CA LYS A 275 -18.83 17.72 2.93
C LYS A 275 -18.82 18.98 3.78
N ASN A 276 -18.10 20.00 3.33
CA ASN A 276 -18.07 21.29 3.99
C ASN A 276 -19.46 21.96 3.85
N LYS A 277 -19.95 22.59 4.93
CA LYS A 277 -21.30 23.17 4.95
C LYS A 277 -21.40 24.46 4.15
N ALA A 278 -20.34 25.25 4.10
CA ALA A 278 -20.29 26.52 3.36
C ALA A 278 -20.03 26.29 1.86
N ASP A 279 -19.22 25.28 1.53
CA ASP A 279 -18.88 24.93 0.16
C ASP A 279 -18.95 23.39 -0.05
N PRO A 280 -20.07 22.86 -0.58
CA PRO A 280 -20.24 21.42 -0.79
C PRO A 280 -19.25 20.78 -1.78
N SER A 281 -18.49 21.58 -2.56
CA SER A 281 -17.42 21.07 -3.41
C SER A 281 -16.18 20.66 -2.61
N LYS A 282 -16.02 21.22 -1.40
CA LYS A 282 -14.93 20.91 -0.47
C LYS A 282 -15.33 19.81 0.51
N LYS A 283 -14.33 19.01 0.87
CA LYS A 283 -14.43 17.93 1.86
C LYS A 283 -13.54 18.23 3.07
N ALA A 284 -13.48 17.31 4.03
CA ALA A 284 -12.55 17.42 5.16
C ALA A 284 -11.07 17.21 4.76
N ILE A 285 -10.82 16.62 3.59
CA ILE A 285 -9.48 16.44 3.02
C ILE A 285 -9.58 16.84 1.55
N ASN A 286 -8.70 17.71 1.06
CA ASN A 286 -8.71 18.20 -0.33
C ASN A 286 -7.29 18.22 -0.90
N MET A 287 -7.12 18.03 -2.21
CA MET A 287 -5.80 18.15 -2.85
C MET A 287 -5.37 19.62 -2.94
N ALA A 288 -4.08 19.88 -2.77
CA ALA A 288 -3.47 21.19 -2.97
C ALA A 288 -2.01 21.04 -3.47
N PRO A 289 -1.44 22.06 -4.16
CA PRO A 289 -0.06 22.04 -4.59
C PRO A 289 0.92 21.75 -3.44
N GLN A 290 1.81 20.79 -3.66
CA GLN A 290 2.67 20.23 -2.61
C GLN A 290 3.83 21.15 -2.22
N PHE A 291 4.46 21.81 -3.20
CA PHE A 291 5.69 22.58 -2.97
C PHE A 291 5.61 23.61 -1.82
N PRO A 292 4.59 24.49 -1.75
CA PRO A 292 4.49 25.46 -0.64
C PRO A 292 4.17 24.79 0.72
N LEU A 293 3.68 23.56 0.71
CA LEU A 293 3.30 22.82 1.91
C LEU A 293 4.40 21.90 2.43
N ARG A 294 5.38 21.54 1.58
CA ARG A 294 6.41 20.53 1.90
C ARG A 294 7.08 20.76 3.24
N THR A 295 7.72 21.91 3.39
CA THR A 295 8.53 22.25 4.56
C THR A 295 7.70 22.32 5.85
N PRO A 296 6.59 23.09 5.93
CA PRO A 296 5.78 23.11 7.15
C PRO A 296 5.15 21.75 7.46
N GLU A 297 4.67 21.00 6.46
CA GLU A 297 4.07 19.68 6.70
C GLU A 297 5.10 18.61 7.07
N ALA A 298 6.37 18.74 6.65
CA ALA A 298 7.45 17.85 7.09
C ALA A 298 7.76 18.06 8.57
N ALA A 299 7.78 19.32 9.04
CA ALA A 299 7.91 19.64 10.45
C ALA A 299 6.70 19.13 11.28
N ASN A 300 5.48 19.33 10.77
CA ASN A 300 4.27 18.79 11.38
C ASN A 300 4.29 17.25 11.43
N TRP A 301 4.76 16.59 10.38
CA TRP A 301 4.90 15.13 10.32
C TRP A 301 5.92 14.62 11.35
N LYS A 302 7.09 15.27 11.47
CA LYS A 302 8.10 14.93 12.49
C LYS A 302 7.52 15.07 13.91
N PHE A 303 6.80 16.15 14.19
CA PHE A 303 6.12 16.33 15.47
C PHE A 303 5.04 15.25 15.72
N PHE A 304 4.21 14.95 14.71
CA PHE A 304 3.18 13.92 14.78
C PHE A 304 3.73 12.51 15.07
N LEU A 305 4.88 12.17 14.49
CA LEU A 305 5.55 10.89 14.78
C LEU A 305 5.97 10.78 16.25
N GLY A 306 6.35 11.90 16.88
CA GLY A 306 6.72 11.95 18.31
C GLY A 306 5.54 11.94 19.30
N LEU A 307 4.29 12.05 18.82
CA LEU A 307 3.11 11.92 19.67
C LEU A 307 2.90 10.45 20.10
N PRO A 308 2.37 10.18 21.30
CA PRO A 308 2.12 8.82 21.74
C PRO A 308 1.09 8.11 20.86
N GLU A 309 1.24 6.80 20.71
CA GLU A 309 0.21 5.96 20.10
C GLU A 309 -1.02 5.85 21.02
N ALA A 310 -2.20 5.61 20.44
CA ALA A 310 -3.43 5.47 21.20
C ALA A 310 -3.39 4.22 22.11
N ASP A 311 -3.97 4.33 23.31
CA ASP A 311 -4.12 3.21 24.23
C ASP A 311 -4.92 2.08 23.57
N ALA A 312 -4.23 0.97 23.27
CA ALA A 312 -4.77 -0.14 22.50
C ALA A 312 -5.92 -0.86 23.21
N THR A 313 -6.01 -0.79 24.55
CA THR A 313 -7.09 -1.40 25.34
C THR A 313 -8.45 -0.72 25.11
N LYS A 314 -8.43 0.51 24.60
CA LYS A 314 -9.63 1.30 24.30
C LYS A 314 -10.06 1.22 22.83
N LEU A 315 -9.33 0.45 22.01
CA LEU A 315 -9.58 0.34 20.58
C LEU A 315 -10.31 -0.96 20.25
N ASN A 316 -11.43 -0.87 19.54
CA ASN A 316 -12.10 -2.04 18.98
C ASN A 316 -11.50 -2.39 17.60
N PRO A 317 -10.72 -3.48 17.46
CA PRO A 317 -10.04 -3.83 16.20
C PRO A 317 -11.00 -4.19 15.05
N THR A 318 -12.26 -4.50 15.35
CA THR A 318 -13.29 -4.79 14.33
C THR A 318 -13.87 -3.54 13.67
N THR A 319 -13.48 -2.34 14.13
CA THR A 319 -13.97 -1.05 13.61
C THR A 319 -12.91 -0.33 12.80
N ILE A 320 -13.35 0.53 11.87
CA ILE A 320 -12.44 1.36 11.07
C ILE A 320 -11.62 2.28 11.99
N GLN A 321 -12.25 2.97 12.94
CA GLN A 321 -11.54 3.86 13.86
C GLN A 321 -10.53 3.10 14.73
N GLY A 322 -10.92 1.97 15.32
CA GLY A 322 -10.02 1.19 16.18
C GLY A 322 -8.83 0.59 15.42
N SER A 323 -9.02 0.12 14.18
CA SER A 323 -7.89 -0.34 13.36
C SER A 323 -6.97 0.79 12.92
N GLN A 324 -7.51 1.97 12.61
CA GLN A 324 -6.73 3.07 12.01
C GLN A 324 -6.08 4.01 13.01
N LEU A 325 -6.44 3.93 14.31
CA LEU A 325 -5.72 4.59 15.40
C LEU A 325 -4.49 3.80 15.86
N LYS A 326 -4.26 2.60 15.33
CA LYS A 326 -3.02 1.85 15.52
C LYS A 326 -1.99 2.26 14.47
N ARG A 327 -0.72 2.32 14.89
CA ARG A 327 0.42 2.50 13.98
C ARG A 327 0.40 1.43 12.86
N PRO A 328 0.42 1.83 11.58
CA PRO A 328 0.67 0.89 10.50
C PRO A 328 2.12 0.41 10.53
N LEU A 329 2.35 -0.88 10.29
CA LEU A 329 3.70 -1.46 10.17
C LEU A 329 4.01 -1.90 8.73
N PHE A 330 3.33 -1.27 7.76
CA PHE A 330 3.60 -1.33 6.34
C PHE A 330 3.38 0.08 5.77
N GLU A 331 4.43 0.75 5.35
CA GLU A 331 4.41 2.17 4.97
C GLU A 331 5.37 2.49 3.83
N PHE A 332 4.98 3.48 3.02
CA PHE A 332 5.81 4.11 2.00
C PHE A 332 6.39 3.14 0.95
N SER A 333 5.66 2.05 0.66
CA SER A 333 6.08 1.05 -0.32
C SER A 333 6.30 1.62 -1.74
N GLY A 334 7.06 0.90 -2.56
CA GLY A 334 7.27 1.23 -3.98
C GLY A 334 6.04 1.01 -4.89
N ALA A 335 4.87 0.72 -4.34
CA ALA A 335 3.66 0.46 -5.11
C ALA A 335 3.19 1.69 -5.90
N CYS A 336 2.41 1.45 -6.96
CA CYS A 336 1.82 2.50 -7.80
C CYS A 336 1.00 3.51 -6.98
N ALA A 337 0.94 4.76 -7.43
CA ALA A 337 0.02 5.76 -6.87
C ALA A 337 -1.42 5.24 -6.97
N GLY A 338 -2.10 5.13 -5.82
CA GLY A 338 -3.45 4.58 -5.77
C GLY A 338 -3.52 3.05 -5.86
N CYS A 339 -2.44 2.30 -5.60
CA CYS A 339 -2.47 0.83 -5.63
C CYS A 339 -3.61 0.23 -4.80
N GLY A 340 -4.39 -0.70 -5.38
CA GLY A 340 -5.50 -1.35 -4.70
C GLY A 340 -5.13 -2.48 -3.73
N GLU A 341 -3.87 -2.92 -3.69
CA GLU A 341 -3.43 -4.05 -2.86
C GLU A 341 -2.97 -3.60 -1.45
N THR A 342 -2.12 -2.58 -1.40
CA THR A 342 -1.40 -2.15 -0.19
C THR A 342 -2.26 -1.69 0.98
N PRO A 343 -3.47 -1.11 0.81
CA PRO A 343 -4.36 -0.82 1.94
C PRO A 343 -4.73 -2.07 2.75
N TYR A 344 -4.82 -3.24 2.11
CA TYR A 344 -5.12 -4.52 2.79
C TYR A 344 -3.93 -5.01 3.62
N LEU A 345 -2.71 -4.90 3.09
CA LEU A 345 -1.49 -5.25 3.84
C LEU A 345 -1.28 -4.31 5.03
N LYS A 346 -1.48 -3.00 4.82
CA LYS A 346 -1.46 -2.02 5.90
C LYS A 346 -2.46 -2.40 7.01
N LEU A 347 -3.70 -2.74 6.66
CA LEU A 347 -4.71 -3.19 7.61
C LEU A 347 -4.27 -4.47 8.36
N LEU A 348 -3.73 -5.47 7.66
CA LEU A 348 -3.18 -6.68 8.28
C LEU A 348 -2.14 -6.34 9.35
N THR A 349 -1.19 -5.45 9.03
CA THR A 349 -0.14 -5.07 9.97
C THR A 349 -0.66 -4.29 11.18
N GLN A 350 -1.74 -3.52 11.03
CA GLN A 350 -2.38 -2.82 12.15
C GLN A 350 -3.11 -3.78 13.11
N LEU A 351 -3.46 -4.98 12.65
CA LEU A 351 -4.17 -5.98 13.45
C LEU A 351 -3.22 -6.92 14.20
N ALA A 352 -2.16 -7.40 13.53
CA ALA A 352 -1.28 -8.44 14.09
C ALA A 352 0.23 -8.20 13.83
N GLY A 353 0.62 -7.03 13.34
CA GLY A 353 1.98 -6.79 12.81
C GLY A 353 3.11 -7.03 13.81
N ASP A 354 2.86 -6.87 15.10
CA ASP A 354 3.82 -7.10 16.19
C ASP A 354 4.22 -8.57 16.43
N ARG A 355 3.53 -9.51 15.76
CA ARG A 355 3.71 -10.96 15.89
C ARG A 355 3.48 -11.69 14.56
N LEU A 356 3.60 -10.94 13.46
CA LEU A 356 3.25 -11.39 12.13
C LEU A 356 4.45 -12.06 11.45
N LEU A 357 4.25 -13.26 10.91
CA LEU A 357 5.17 -13.96 10.02
C LEU A 357 4.51 -14.04 8.63
N ILE A 358 5.18 -13.52 7.60
CA ILE A 358 4.66 -13.46 6.22
C ILE A 358 5.52 -14.32 5.31
N GLY A 359 4.90 -15.36 4.72
CA GLY A 359 5.39 -16.00 3.51
C GLY A 359 4.73 -15.34 2.30
N ASN A 360 5.50 -14.56 1.53
CA ASN A 360 4.96 -13.79 0.42
C ASN A 360 5.27 -14.49 -0.91
N ALA A 361 4.26 -14.72 -1.74
CA ALA A 361 4.45 -15.20 -3.12
C ALA A 361 5.10 -14.13 -3.97
N THR A 362 5.88 -14.54 -4.96
CA THR A 362 6.45 -13.61 -5.95
C THR A 362 5.33 -12.94 -6.77
N GLY A 363 5.39 -11.62 -6.91
CA GLY A 363 4.37 -10.82 -7.61
C GLY A 363 4.46 -9.36 -7.20
N CYS A 364 3.44 -8.54 -7.48
CA CYS A 364 3.45 -7.14 -7.07
C CYS A 364 3.74 -6.99 -5.57
N SER A 365 3.13 -7.83 -4.74
CA SER A 365 3.32 -7.82 -3.28
C SER A 365 4.74 -8.10 -2.82
N SER A 366 5.52 -8.91 -3.53
CA SER A 366 6.95 -9.07 -3.22
C SER A 366 7.79 -7.92 -3.76
N ILE A 367 7.44 -7.36 -4.91
CA ILE A 367 8.17 -6.22 -5.48
C ILE A 367 8.02 -4.98 -4.61
N TYR A 368 6.80 -4.50 -4.34
CA TYR A 368 6.68 -3.33 -3.47
C TYR A 368 6.94 -3.67 -1.99
N GLY A 369 6.90 -4.95 -1.61
CA GLY A 369 7.10 -5.44 -0.23
C GLY A 369 8.56 -5.71 0.14
N GLY A 370 9.45 -5.87 -0.83
CA GLY A 370 10.85 -6.25 -0.58
C GLY A 370 11.82 -6.01 -1.74
N ASN A 371 11.51 -5.15 -2.72
CA ASN A 371 12.50 -4.76 -3.74
C ASN A 371 13.55 -3.81 -3.13
N LEU A 372 14.76 -4.33 -2.97
CA LEU A 372 15.90 -3.61 -2.41
C LEU A 372 16.23 -2.35 -3.23
N PRO A 373 16.69 -1.26 -2.58
CA PRO A 373 17.37 -1.24 -1.28
C PRO A 373 16.48 -0.87 -0.07
N THR A 374 15.17 -0.74 -0.26
CA THR A 374 14.24 -0.29 0.81
C THR A 374 13.09 -1.27 1.00
N THR A 375 12.67 -1.46 2.25
CA THR A 375 11.58 -2.37 2.65
C THR A 375 10.52 -1.60 3.45
N PRO A 376 9.21 -1.76 3.14
CA PRO A 376 8.11 -1.01 3.76
C PRO A 376 7.61 -1.55 5.10
N TYR A 377 7.93 -2.80 5.44
CA TYR A 377 7.57 -3.36 6.74
C TYR A 377 8.33 -2.63 7.83
N CYS A 378 7.70 -2.34 8.96
CA CYS A 378 8.26 -1.50 10.01
C CYS A 378 8.06 -2.11 11.40
N THR A 379 8.62 -1.48 12.42
CA THR A 379 8.49 -1.90 13.82
C THR A 379 7.69 -0.91 14.65
N ARG A 380 7.14 -1.39 15.76
CA ARG A 380 6.71 -0.57 16.89
C ARG A 380 7.94 0.02 17.61
N GLU A 381 7.68 0.87 18.60
CA GLU A 381 8.73 1.45 19.46
C GLU A 381 9.52 0.39 20.24
N ASP A 382 8.90 -0.75 20.56
CA ASP A 382 9.55 -1.88 21.23
C ASP A 382 10.36 -2.79 20.29
N GLY A 383 10.55 -2.38 19.03
CA GLY A 383 11.30 -3.12 18.01
C GLY A 383 10.54 -4.29 17.37
N ARG A 384 9.29 -4.58 17.77
CA ARG A 384 8.51 -5.68 17.19
C ARG A 384 7.80 -5.27 15.91
N GLY A 385 7.84 -6.11 14.90
CA GLY A 385 7.18 -5.88 13.62
C GLY A 385 7.11 -7.16 12.78
N PRO A 386 6.55 -7.07 11.56
CA PRO A 386 6.40 -8.23 10.70
C PRO A 386 7.75 -8.82 10.30
N SER A 387 7.91 -10.13 10.45
CA SER A 387 8.97 -10.88 9.76
C SER A 387 8.45 -11.26 8.38
N TRP A 388 9.12 -10.80 7.35
CA TRP A 388 8.69 -10.96 5.97
C TRP A 388 9.74 -11.74 5.18
N SER A 389 9.29 -12.68 4.35
CA SER A 389 10.17 -13.40 3.43
C SER A 389 9.41 -13.79 2.17
N ASN A 390 10.08 -13.71 1.03
CA ASN A 390 9.62 -14.22 -0.26
C ASN A 390 10.49 -15.42 -0.63
N SER A 391 9.89 -16.61 -0.69
CA SER A 391 10.55 -17.82 -1.19
C SER A 391 10.48 -17.83 -2.72
N LEU A 392 9.44 -18.44 -3.30
CA LEU A 392 9.23 -18.49 -4.74
C LEU A 392 7.82 -17.99 -5.11
N PHE A 393 7.45 -18.15 -6.38
CA PHE A 393 6.12 -17.76 -6.85
C PHE A 393 5.07 -18.81 -6.47
N GLU A 394 5.46 -20.08 -6.56
CA GLU A 394 4.61 -21.26 -6.49
C GLU A 394 4.35 -21.76 -5.07
N ASP A 395 5.24 -21.48 -4.11
CA ASP A 395 5.34 -22.21 -2.84
C ASP A 395 4.91 -21.40 -1.60
N ALA A 396 4.34 -20.20 -1.76
CA ALA A 396 4.13 -19.30 -0.63
C ALA A 396 3.20 -19.85 0.47
N ALA A 397 2.25 -20.72 0.10
CA ALA A 397 1.36 -21.35 1.07
C ALA A 397 2.15 -22.36 1.91
N GLU A 398 2.92 -23.23 1.25
CA GLU A 398 3.76 -24.26 1.84
C GLU A 398 4.90 -23.65 2.68
N PHE A 399 5.47 -22.56 2.19
CA PHE A 399 6.51 -21.81 2.89
C PHE A 399 5.98 -21.21 4.19
N ALA A 400 4.83 -20.53 4.15
CA ALA A 400 4.15 -20.06 5.36
C ALA A 400 3.71 -21.23 6.26
N PHE A 401 3.33 -22.37 5.68
CA PHE A 401 3.01 -23.57 6.44
C PHE A 401 4.23 -24.11 7.21
N GLY A 402 5.41 -24.09 6.61
CA GLY A 402 6.68 -24.37 7.31
C GLY A 402 6.93 -23.43 8.50
N MET A 403 6.64 -22.13 8.35
CA MET A 403 6.70 -21.17 9.46
C MET A 403 5.69 -21.53 10.58
N ARG A 404 4.47 -21.94 10.22
CA ARG A 404 3.45 -22.38 11.18
C ARG A 404 3.87 -23.63 11.94
N LEU A 405 4.39 -24.64 11.25
CA LEU A 405 4.88 -25.87 11.88
C LEU A 405 6.04 -25.58 12.85
N THR A 406 6.95 -24.68 12.46
CA THR A 406 8.06 -24.24 13.31
C THR A 406 7.55 -23.53 14.56
N ALA A 407 6.63 -22.57 14.40
CA ALA A 407 6.04 -21.85 15.52
C ALA A 407 5.25 -22.78 16.47
N ASP A 408 4.52 -23.76 15.94
CA ASP A 408 3.83 -24.80 16.73
C ASP A 408 4.82 -25.63 17.53
N LYS A 409 5.89 -26.13 16.89
CA LYS A 409 6.85 -27.01 17.55
C LYS A 409 7.62 -26.29 18.64
N LEU A 410 8.05 -25.04 18.40
CA LEU A 410 8.77 -24.25 19.38
C LEU A 410 7.87 -23.81 20.54
N ASN A 411 6.60 -23.50 20.28
CA ASN A 411 5.63 -23.23 21.33
C ASN A 411 5.38 -24.48 22.20
N GLY A 412 5.13 -25.64 21.57
CA GLY A 412 4.94 -26.91 22.29
C GLY A 412 6.14 -27.27 23.15
N TYR A 413 7.36 -27.14 22.61
CA TYR A 413 8.59 -27.36 23.36
C TYR A 413 8.75 -26.37 24.52
N ALA A 414 8.43 -25.09 24.32
CA ALA A 414 8.45 -24.10 25.40
C ALA A 414 7.46 -24.46 26.52
N LEU A 415 6.25 -24.94 26.18
CA LEU A 415 5.26 -25.40 27.16
C LEU A 415 5.71 -26.67 27.91
N GLU A 416 6.34 -27.63 27.23
CA GLU A 416 6.95 -28.80 27.87
C GLU A 416 8.01 -28.39 28.91
N LEU A 417 8.84 -27.40 28.59
CA LEU A 417 9.84 -26.86 29.52
C LEU A 417 9.20 -26.10 30.70
N VAL A 418 8.11 -25.37 30.45
CA VAL A 418 7.30 -24.73 31.50
C VAL A 418 6.70 -25.77 32.45
N ASP A 419 6.24 -26.92 31.93
CA ASP A 419 5.75 -28.03 32.73
C ASP A 419 6.84 -28.67 33.58
N GLN A 420 8.02 -28.93 33.00
CA GLN A 420 9.18 -29.43 33.75
C GLN A 420 9.59 -28.48 34.88
N LEU A 421 9.59 -27.18 34.60
CA LEU A 421 9.92 -26.14 35.58
C LEU A 421 8.89 -26.07 36.70
N THR A 422 7.61 -26.26 36.39
CA THR A 422 6.52 -26.29 37.38
C THR A 422 6.64 -27.53 38.28
N ALA A 423 7.00 -28.68 37.70
CA ALA A 423 7.17 -29.95 38.41
C ALA A 423 8.47 -30.03 39.25
N ALA A 424 9.50 -29.25 38.92
CA ALA A 424 10.77 -29.28 39.62
C ALA A 424 10.63 -28.80 41.08
N GLU A 425 10.89 -29.67 42.06
CA GLU A 425 10.73 -29.34 43.49
C GLU A 425 11.52 -28.10 43.92
N GLN A 426 12.75 -27.97 43.41
CA GLN A 426 13.66 -26.87 43.76
C GLN A 426 13.42 -25.57 42.98
N ALA A 427 12.47 -25.52 42.03
CA ALA A 427 12.21 -24.30 41.30
C ALA A 427 11.57 -23.23 42.23
N PRO A 428 12.02 -21.97 42.20
CA PRO A 428 11.48 -20.90 43.05
C PRO A 428 9.96 -20.75 42.91
N ALA A 429 9.27 -20.50 44.02
CA ALA A 429 7.81 -20.35 44.03
C ALA A 429 7.31 -19.26 43.07
N ALA A 430 8.02 -18.14 42.98
CA ALA A 430 7.70 -17.06 42.03
C ALA A 430 7.78 -17.53 40.56
N LEU A 431 8.76 -18.37 40.23
CA LEU A 431 8.96 -18.89 38.89
C LEU A 431 7.84 -19.88 38.52
N LYS A 432 7.45 -20.76 39.45
CA LYS A 432 6.29 -21.66 39.30
C LYS A 432 4.98 -20.89 39.13
N ALA A 433 4.79 -19.80 39.88
CA ALA A 433 3.59 -18.98 39.78
C ALA A 433 3.45 -18.32 38.39
N VAL A 434 4.56 -17.81 37.82
CA VAL A 434 4.56 -17.24 36.46
C VAL A 434 4.34 -18.33 35.42
N ALA A 435 4.99 -19.49 35.56
CA ALA A 435 4.80 -20.65 34.69
C ALA A 435 3.32 -21.10 34.63
N GLN A 436 2.65 -21.17 35.78
CA GLN A 436 1.22 -21.51 35.84
C GLN A 436 0.35 -20.47 35.11
N LYS A 437 0.59 -19.17 35.35
CA LYS A 437 -0.15 -18.09 34.68
C LYS A 437 0.03 -18.12 33.16
N ILE A 438 1.21 -18.49 32.66
CA ILE A 438 1.46 -18.67 31.23
C ILE A 438 0.53 -19.73 30.64
N LYS A 439 0.30 -20.85 31.34
CA LYS A 439 -0.60 -21.91 30.85
C LYS A 439 -2.07 -21.50 30.83
N GLU A 440 -2.47 -20.60 31.72
CA GLU A 440 -3.86 -20.15 31.90
C GLU A 440 -4.21 -18.94 31.03
N THR A 441 -3.23 -18.25 30.45
CA THR A 441 -3.45 -17.01 29.72
C THR A 441 -3.97 -17.27 28.30
N ASP A 442 -5.20 -16.84 28.03
CA ASP A 442 -5.76 -16.80 26.67
C ASP A 442 -5.14 -15.67 25.84
N GLN A 443 -4.75 -15.98 24.61
CA GLN A 443 -4.12 -15.07 23.65
C GLN A 443 -5.00 -14.83 22.40
N LYS A 444 -6.31 -15.11 22.47
CA LYS A 444 -7.25 -14.81 21.38
C LYS A 444 -7.43 -13.31 21.12
N SER A 445 -7.22 -12.46 22.12
CA SER A 445 -7.28 -11.00 21.99
C SER A 445 -5.89 -10.36 21.98
N GLY A 446 -5.81 -9.12 21.48
CA GLY A 446 -4.57 -8.34 21.56
C GLY A 446 -4.12 -8.08 23.00
N GLU A 447 -5.07 -7.88 23.93
CA GLU A 447 -4.79 -7.74 25.36
C GLU A 447 -4.18 -9.01 25.95
N GLY A 448 -4.72 -10.18 25.59
CA GLY A 448 -4.18 -11.47 26.00
C GLY A 448 -2.75 -11.70 25.50
N VAL A 449 -2.43 -11.26 24.28
CA VAL A 449 -1.07 -11.29 23.73
C VAL A 449 -0.12 -10.38 24.53
N GLU A 450 -0.52 -9.15 24.87
CA GLU A 450 0.31 -8.24 25.68
C GLU A 450 0.47 -8.73 27.13
N ALA A 451 -0.58 -9.36 27.70
CA ALA A 451 -0.50 -10.03 28.99
C ALA A 451 0.52 -11.19 28.96
N MET A 452 0.47 -12.04 27.92
CA MET A 452 1.46 -13.09 27.73
C MET A 452 2.88 -12.53 27.58
N ARG A 453 3.08 -11.43 26.85
CA ARG A 453 4.38 -10.78 26.75
C ARG A 453 4.91 -10.32 28.10
N THR A 454 4.05 -9.77 28.94
CA THR A 454 4.42 -9.36 30.31
C THR A 454 4.85 -10.57 31.13
N LEU A 455 4.13 -11.68 31.04
CA LEU A 455 4.48 -12.93 31.71
C LEU A 455 5.80 -13.53 31.19
N VAL A 456 6.03 -13.51 29.88
CA VAL A 456 7.28 -14.00 29.27
C VAL A 456 8.47 -13.13 29.67
N ALA A 457 8.29 -11.80 29.73
CA ALA A 457 9.34 -10.89 30.20
C ALA A 457 9.68 -11.16 31.68
N GLU A 458 8.66 -11.35 32.52
CA GLU A 458 8.85 -11.69 33.93
C GLU A 458 9.50 -13.07 34.11
N LEU A 459 9.08 -14.06 33.32
CA LEU A 459 9.69 -15.40 33.28
C LEU A 459 11.18 -15.29 32.96
N LYS A 460 11.55 -14.59 31.89
CA LYS A 460 12.95 -14.37 31.49
C LYS A 460 13.74 -13.66 32.60
N ARG A 461 13.15 -12.64 33.23
CA ARG A 461 13.78 -11.91 34.35
C ARG A 461 14.06 -12.81 35.56
N LEU A 462 13.11 -13.67 35.93
CA LEU A 462 13.26 -14.62 37.04
C LEU A 462 14.27 -15.73 36.74
N ILE A 463 14.37 -16.17 35.48
CA ILE A 463 15.37 -17.15 35.05
C ILE A 463 16.78 -16.54 35.01
N GLY A 464 16.92 -15.25 34.69
CA GLY A 464 18.21 -14.59 34.56
C GLY A 464 18.98 -15.06 33.32
N ASP A 465 20.23 -15.48 33.50
CA ASP A 465 21.08 -16.03 32.42
C ASP A 465 20.84 -17.54 32.15
N GLY A 466 19.92 -18.16 32.91
CA GLY A 466 19.61 -19.58 32.80
C GLY A 466 20.67 -20.51 33.37
N SER A 467 21.66 -19.98 34.11
CA SER A 467 22.71 -20.78 34.78
C SER A 467 22.17 -21.69 35.88
N CYS A 468 20.96 -21.44 36.38
CA CYS A 468 20.37 -22.20 37.48
C CYS A 468 20.04 -23.66 37.12
N CYS A 469 19.67 -23.97 35.87
CA CYS A 469 19.52 -25.35 35.38
C CYS A 469 19.41 -25.43 33.85
N ALA A 470 19.57 -26.65 33.31
CA ALA A 470 19.44 -26.91 31.87
C ALA A 470 18.06 -26.53 31.30
N THR A 471 16.97 -26.83 32.03
CA THR A 471 15.60 -26.48 31.63
C THR A 471 15.43 -24.97 31.46
N CYS A 472 15.97 -24.19 32.40
CA CYS A 472 15.92 -22.73 32.34
C CYS A 472 16.70 -22.18 31.14
N LYS A 473 17.91 -22.68 30.89
CA LYS A 473 18.71 -22.31 29.72
C LYS A 473 17.98 -22.62 28.41
N SER A 474 17.40 -23.82 28.28
CA SER A 474 16.62 -24.20 27.11
C SER A 474 15.38 -23.32 26.96
N LEU A 475 14.66 -23.05 28.05
CA LEU A 475 13.44 -22.24 28.03
C LEU A 475 13.72 -20.81 27.58
N LEU A 476 14.81 -20.19 28.03
CA LEU A 476 15.21 -18.85 27.55
C LEU A 476 15.34 -18.78 26.02
N SER A 477 15.87 -19.83 25.39
CA SER A 477 16.08 -19.85 23.94
C SER A 477 14.79 -19.91 23.12
N VAL A 478 13.68 -20.36 23.72
CA VAL A 478 12.38 -20.54 23.02
C VAL A 478 11.22 -19.77 23.67
N ALA A 479 11.43 -19.08 24.78
CA ALA A 479 10.37 -18.43 25.56
C ALA A 479 9.55 -17.42 24.74
N ASP A 480 10.13 -16.76 23.73
CA ASP A 480 9.38 -15.84 22.87
C ASP A 480 8.31 -16.55 22.02
N TYR A 481 8.38 -17.87 21.85
CA TYR A 481 7.36 -18.67 21.18
C TYR A 481 6.17 -19.02 22.08
N LEU A 482 6.22 -18.72 23.39
CA LEU A 482 5.03 -18.75 24.25
C LEU A 482 4.02 -17.68 23.83
N VAL A 483 4.49 -16.57 23.26
CA VAL A 483 3.63 -15.55 22.63
C VAL A 483 3.17 -16.06 21.27
N ARG A 484 1.84 -16.14 21.07
CA ARG A 484 1.20 -16.59 19.83
C ARG A 484 1.75 -15.83 18.62
N LYS A 485 2.13 -16.55 17.56
CA LYS A 485 2.52 -16.00 16.25
C LYS A 485 1.34 -16.03 15.28
N SER A 486 1.14 -14.97 14.51
CA SER A 486 0.17 -14.91 13.39
C SER A 486 0.90 -15.24 12.11
N VAL A 487 0.54 -16.33 11.43
CA VAL A 487 1.23 -16.79 10.21
C VAL A 487 0.33 -16.58 9.00
N TRP A 488 0.83 -15.80 8.04
CA TRP A 488 0.09 -15.42 6.84
C TRP A 488 0.88 -15.78 5.58
N ALA A 489 0.21 -16.43 4.63
CA ALA A 489 0.63 -16.47 3.24
C ALA A 489 -0.01 -15.29 2.49
N VAL A 490 0.78 -14.52 1.74
CA VAL A 490 0.31 -13.34 0.99
C VAL A 490 0.67 -13.50 -0.47
N GLY A 491 -0.26 -13.24 -1.39
CA GLY A 491 0.06 -13.22 -2.81
C GLY A 491 -1.06 -12.71 -3.70
N GLY A 492 -0.75 -12.49 -4.97
CA GLY A 492 -1.73 -12.06 -5.97
C GLY A 492 -2.58 -13.22 -6.50
N ASP A 493 -3.54 -12.91 -7.37
CA ASP A 493 -4.41 -13.91 -7.97
C ASP A 493 -3.67 -14.95 -8.83
N GLY A 494 -2.58 -14.56 -9.50
CA GLY A 494 -1.79 -15.51 -10.28
C GLY A 494 -1.15 -16.63 -9.46
N TRP A 495 -0.76 -16.34 -8.22
CA TRP A 495 -0.31 -17.38 -7.30
C TRP A 495 -1.49 -18.25 -6.86
N ALA A 496 -2.50 -17.64 -6.25
CA ALA A 496 -3.56 -18.36 -5.55
C ALA A 496 -4.50 -19.15 -6.47
N TYR A 497 -4.75 -18.63 -7.68
CA TYR A 497 -5.67 -19.26 -8.62
C TYR A 497 -4.95 -20.24 -9.54
N ASP A 498 -3.68 -19.99 -9.88
CA ASP A 498 -2.91 -20.75 -10.86
C ASP A 498 -1.78 -21.56 -10.26
N ILE A 499 -0.56 -21.01 -10.20
CA ILE A 499 0.67 -21.79 -10.02
C ILE A 499 0.80 -22.37 -8.61
N GLY A 500 0.38 -21.62 -7.58
CA GLY A 500 0.43 -22.05 -6.18
C GLY A 500 -0.90 -22.61 -5.66
N TYR A 501 -1.89 -22.82 -6.53
CA TYR A 501 -3.20 -23.28 -6.09
C TYR A 501 -3.17 -24.66 -5.42
N GLY A 502 -2.37 -25.60 -5.94
CA GLY A 502 -2.25 -26.93 -5.35
C GLY A 502 -1.70 -26.89 -3.92
N GLY A 503 -0.67 -26.08 -3.70
CA GLY A 503 -0.11 -25.82 -2.38
C GLY A 503 -1.10 -25.13 -1.44
N LEU A 504 -1.76 -24.08 -1.93
CA LEU A 504 -2.79 -23.34 -1.21
C LEU A 504 -3.93 -24.26 -0.74
N ASP A 505 -4.46 -25.10 -1.62
CA ASP A 505 -5.54 -26.06 -1.30
C ASP A 505 -5.08 -27.04 -0.22
N HIS A 506 -3.89 -27.64 -0.36
CA HIS A 506 -3.33 -28.57 0.62
C HIS A 506 -3.14 -27.93 2.00
N VAL A 507 -2.60 -26.71 2.04
CA VAL A 507 -2.32 -25.98 3.28
C VAL A 507 -3.62 -25.59 3.99
N LEU A 508 -4.63 -25.12 3.26
CA LEU A 508 -5.94 -24.83 3.85
C LEU A 508 -6.64 -26.12 4.35
N ALA A 509 -6.54 -27.22 3.60
CA ALA A 509 -7.11 -28.52 3.98
C ALA A 509 -6.46 -29.11 5.26
N SER A 510 -5.25 -28.70 5.61
CA SER A 510 -4.52 -29.19 6.79
C SER A 510 -5.23 -28.93 8.14
N GLY A 511 -6.17 -27.98 8.18
CA GLY A 511 -6.87 -27.58 9.41
C GLY A 511 -6.02 -26.76 10.38
N ARG A 512 -4.76 -26.42 10.04
CA ARG A 512 -3.88 -25.65 10.91
C ARG A 512 -4.23 -24.16 10.93
N ASN A 513 -3.86 -23.47 12.02
CA ASN A 513 -4.10 -22.03 12.18
C ASN A 513 -3.12 -21.19 11.33
N ILE A 514 -3.37 -21.17 10.02
CA ILE A 514 -2.65 -20.40 9.00
C ILE A 514 -3.65 -19.56 8.19
N LYS A 515 -3.24 -18.35 7.81
CA LYS A 515 -4.09 -17.39 7.13
C LYS A 515 -3.56 -17.13 5.74
N ILE A 516 -4.46 -16.91 4.78
CA ILE A 516 -4.11 -16.60 3.40
C ILE A 516 -4.77 -15.28 3.02
N LEU A 517 -3.98 -14.35 2.49
CA LEU A 517 -4.46 -13.12 1.89
C LEU A 517 -4.18 -13.14 0.39
N VAL A 518 -5.24 -13.22 -0.40
CA VAL A 518 -5.20 -13.14 -1.85
C VAL A 518 -5.57 -11.72 -2.28
N LEU A 519 -4.61 -11.04 -2.90
CA LEU A 519 -4.77 -9.71 -3.47
C LEU A 519 -5.23 -9.86 -4.93
N ASP A 520 -6.53 -9.95 -5.13
CA ASP A 520 -7.11 -10.33 -6.42
C ASP A 520 -7.21 -9.13 -7.37
N THR A 521 -6.23 -9.03 -8.26
CA THR A 521 -6.21 -8.04 -9.34
C THR A 521 -6.81 -8.57 -10.64
N GLU A 522 -7.23 -9.83 -10.65
CA GLU A 522 -7.78 -10.54 -11.81
C GLU A 522 -6.84 -10.61 -13.04
N VAL A 523 -5.55 -10.35 -12.87
CA VAL A 523 -4.50 -10.44 -13.89
C VAL A 523 -3.13 -10.61 -13.22
N TYR A 524 -2.11 -11.05 -13.97
CA TYR A 524 -0.74 -11.02 -13.46
C TYR A 524 -0.19 -9.60 -13.58
N SER A 525 -0.45 -8.79 -12.56
CA SER A 525 -0.17 -7.36 -12.60
C SER A 525 1.32 -7.06 -12.82
N ASN A 526 2.21 -7.71 -12.09
CA ASN A 526 3.65 -7.44 -12.10
C ASN A 526 4.30 -7.66 -13.48
N THR A 527 3.94 -8.75 -14.16
CA THR A 527 4.56 -9.16 -15.43
C THR A 527 3.88 -8.51 -16.65
N GLY A 528 3.03 -7.50 -16.42
CA GLY A 528 2.44 -6.65 -17.44
C GLY A 528 1.06 -7.09 -17.91
N GLY A 529 0.26 -7.72 -17.05
CA GLY A 529 -1.17 -7.95 -17.26
C GLY A 529 -1.52 -9.18 -18.08
N GLN A 530 -0.96 -10.34 -17.75
CA GLN A 530 -1.34 -11.64 -18.32
C GLN A 530 -2.66 -12.12 -17.72
N ALA A 531 -3.43 -12.87 -18.51
CA ALA A 531 -4.64 -13.53 -18.02
C ALA A 531 -4.31 -14.58 -16.95
N SER A 532 -5.13 -14.63 -15.91
CA SER A 532 -5.13 -15.64 -14.85
C SER A 532 -6.43 -16.43 -14.87
N LYS A 533 -6.53 -17.51 -14.08
CA LYS A 533 -7.86 -18.12 -13.81
C LYS A 533 -8.81 -17.21 -13.02
N SER A 534 -8.30 -16.10 -12.46
CA SER A 534 -9.10 -15.06 -11.81
C SER A 534 -9.64 -14.00 -12.79
N THR A 535 -9.07 -13.89 -13.99
CA THR A 535 -9.55 -12.96 -15.03
C THR A 535 -11.01 -13.25 -15.40
N PRO A 536 -11.91 -12.25 -15.42
CA PRO A 536 -13.30 -12.45 -15.77
C PRO A 536 -13.53 -12.66 -17.26
N LEU A 537 -14.70 -13.22 -17.60
CA LEU A 537 -15.13 -13.39 -18.97
C LEU A 537 -15.23 -12.02 -19.67
N GLY A 538 -14.72 -11.93 -20.89
CA GLY A 538 -14.70 -10.69 -21.68
C GLY A 538 -13.55 -9.73 -21.36
N ALA A 539 -12.79 -9.91 -20.27
CA ALA A 539 -11.63 -9.06 -20.02
C ALA A 539 -10.50 -9.36 -21.01
N ILE A 540 -9.92 -8.29 -21.58
CA ILE A 540 -8.69 -8.35 -22.35
C ILE A 540 -7.49 -8.33 -21.42
N ALA A 541 -6.57 -9.27 -21.66
CA ALA A 541 -5.27 -9.36 -21.02
C ALA A 541 -4.28 -10.01 -22.02
N LYS A 542 -2.98 -10.03 -21.72
CA LYS A 542 -2.04 -10.84 -22.50
C LYS A 542 -2.45 -12.32 -22.41
N PHE A 543 -2.36 -13.05 -23.51
CA PHE A 543 -2.92 -14.41 -23.69
C PHE A 543 -4.46 -14.51 -23.67
N ALA A 544 -5.16 -13.37 -23.59
CA ALA A 544 -6.62 -13.26 -23.77
C ALA A 544 -6.95 -12.00 -24.58
N ALA A 545 -6.25 -11.80 -25.71
CA ALA A 545 -6.29 -10.56 -26.49
C ALA A 545 -7.66 -10.24 -27.09
N SER A 546 -8.46 -11.27 -27.39
CA SER A 546 -9.84 -11.15 -27.88
C SER A 546 -10.88 -11.30 -26.77
N GLY A 547 -10.48 -11.08 -25.51
CA GLY A 547 -11.31 -11.33 -24.33
C GLY A 547 -11.24 -12.78 -23.85
N LYS A 548 -11.16 -12.99 -22.54
CA LYS A 548 -11.19 -14.34 -21.96
C LYS A 548 -12.56 -14.98 -22.16
N GLY A 549 -12.60 -16.19 -22.74
CA GLY A 549 -13.84 -16.91 -23.02
C GLY A 549 -14.41 -17.69 -21.82
N GLN A 550 -13.57 -18.03 -20.85
CA GLN A 550 -13.94 -18.79 -19.66
C GLN A 550 -14.32 -17.88 -18.50
N MET A 551 -15.16 -18.37 -17.61
CA MET A 551 -15.50 -17.71 -16.35
C MET A 551 -14.30 -17.59 -15.41
N LYS A 552 -14.40 -16.65 -14.46
CA LYS A 552 -13.53 -16.58 -13.30
C LYS A 552 -13.68 -17.86 -12.47
N LYS A 553 -12.56 -18.49 -12.09
CA LYS A 553 -12.56 -19.61 -11.13
C LYS A 553 -13.08 -19.11 -9.78
N ASN A 554 -14.00 -19.82 -9.13
CA ASN A 554 -14.58 -19.39 -7.87
C ASN A 554 -13.82 -19.97 -6.65
N LEU A 555 -12.65 -19.39 -6.35
CA LEU A 555 -11.75 -19.86 -5.28
C LEU A 555 -12.43 -19.88 -3.91
N GLY A 556 -13.23 -18.87 -3.58
CA GLY A 556 -13.91 -18.81 -2.29
C GLY A 556 -14.95 -19.92 -2.14
N MET A 557 -15.74 -20.21 -3.19
CA MET A 557 -16.65 -21.35 -3.17
C MET A 557 -15.96 -22.70 -3.05
N ILE A 558 -14.86 -22.89 -3.76
CA ILE A 558 -14.06 -24.12 -3.64
C ILE A 558 -13.55 -24.27 -2.20
N SER A 559 -13.06 -23.18 -1.59
CA SER A 559 -12.57 -23.21 -0.20
C SER A 559 -13.68 -23.53 0.80
N MET A 560 -14.91 -23.07 0.56
CA MET A 560 -16.06 -23.34 1.44
C MET A 560 -16.47 -24.83 1.47
N THR A 561 -16.06 -25.66 0.51
CA THR A 561 -16.47 -27.08 0.49
C THR A 561 -15.89 -27.89 1.65
N TYR A 562 -14.77 -27.45 2.23
CA TYR A 562 -14.15 -28.11 3.39
C TYR A 562 -14.89 -27.87 4.71
N LYS A 563 -15.77 -26.85 4.77
CA LYS A 563 -16.61 -26.47 5.94
C LYS A 563 -15.86 -26.02 7.20
N ASN A 564 -14.57 -26.29 7.33
CA ASN A 564 -13.71 -25.88 8.45
C ASN A 564 -12.71 -24.75 8.08
N ILE A 565 -12.87 -24.13 6.90
CA ILE A 565 -12.06 -22.99 6.48
C ILE A 565 -12.88 -21.71 6.65
N TYR A 566 -12.33 -20.71 7.33
CA TYR A 566 -12.91 -19.36 7.28
C TYR A 566 -12.65 -18.74 5.90
N VAL A 567 -13.70 -18.31 5.20
CA VAL A 567 -13.57 -17.72 3.85
C VAL A 567 -14.20 -16.34 3.85
N ALA A 568 -13.49 -15.33 3.39
CA ALA A 568 -14.08 -14.00 3.18
C ALA A 568 -13.71 -13.44 1.81
N GLN A 569 -14.70 -12.88 1.11
CA GLN A 569 -14.50 -12.11 -0.11
C GLN A 569 -14.83 -10.64 0.17
N VAL A 570 -13.83 -9.76 0.05
CA VAL A 570 -13.88 -8.39 0.62
C VAL A 570 -13.49 -7.30 -0.39
N SER A 571 -13.97 -6.08 -0.14
CA SER A 571 -13.70 -4.90 -0.96
C SER A 571 -13.75 -3.63 -0.12
N LEU A 572 -12.62 -2.93 0.01
CA LEU A 572 -12.53 -1.66 0.76
C LEU A 572 -13.38 -0.56 0.13
N GLY A 573 -13.42 -0.48 -1.21
CA GLY A 573 -14.20 0.52 -1.91
C GLY A 573 -15.71 0.34 -1.71
N ALA A 574 -16.18 -0.91 -1.65
CA ALA A 574 -17.60 -1.22 -1.47
C ALA A 574 -18.05 -1.21 -0.01
N ASN A 575 -17.37 -1.97 0.86
CA ASN A 575 -17.76 -2.12 2.27
C ASN A 575 -16.53 -2.24 3.17
N PRO A 576 -15.91 -1.11 3.58
CA PRO A 576 -14.71 -1.14 4.41
C PRO A 576 -14.98 -1.67 5.82
N ALA A 577 -16.19 -1.49 6.36
CA ALA A 577 -16.54 -2.01 7.67
C ALA A 577 -16.56 -3.55 7.68
N ALA A 578 -17.22 -4.17 6.69
CA ALA A 578 -17.19 -5.62 6.51
C ALA A 578 -15.77 -6.14 6.25
N THR A 579 -14.95 -5.39 5.49
CA THR A 579 -13.55 -5.73 5.27
C THR A 579 -12.75 -5.77 6.57
N VAL A 580 -12.82 -4.71 7.40
CA VAL A 580 -12.10 -4.67 8.69
C VAL A 580 -12.58 -5.80 9.61
N LYS A 581 -13.89 -6.05 9.65
CA LYS A 581 -14.48 -7.16 10.41
C LYS A 581 -13.95 -8.51 9.93
N ALA A 582 -13.89 -8.76 8.63
CA ALA A 582 -13.39 -10.01 8.06
C ALA A 582 -11.93 -10.28 8.43
N PHE A 583 -11.06 -9.26 8.39
CA PHE A 583 -9.67 -9.41 8.80
C PHE A 583 -9.55 -9.74 10.29
N ALA A 584 -10.34 -9.08 11.15
CA ALA A 584 -10.35 -9.35 12.58
C ALA A 584 -10.87 -10.77 12.90
N GLU A 585 -11.96 -11.21 12.25
CA GLU A 585 -12.50 -12.56 12.38
C GLU A 585 -11.51 -13.63 11.89
N ALA A 586 -10.91 -13.43 10.71
CA ALA A 586 -9.93 -14.38 10.16
C ALA A 586 -8.72 -14.56 11.06
N GLU A 587 -8.19 -13.47 11.65
CA GLU A 587 -7.08 -13.54 12.61
C GLU A 587 -7.48 -14.33 13.87
N ALA A 588 -8.64 -13.98 14.44
CA ALA A 588 -9.13 -14.57 15.68
C ALA A 588 -9.50 -16.06 15.53
N TYR A 589 -9.91 -16.48 14.33
CA TYR A 589 -10.31 -17.86 14.05
C TYR A 589 -9.15 -18.84 14.34
N ASP A 590 -9.43 -19.92 15.08
CA ASP A 590 -8.42 -20.94 15.39
C ASP A 590 -8.43 -22.07 14.35
N GLY A 591 -7.99 -21.75 13.14
CA GLY A 591 -8.02 -22.66 12.00
C GLY A 591 -7.60 -21.98 10.70
N PRO A 592 -7.71 -22.66 9.56
CA PRO A 592 -7.32 -22.13 8.27
C PRO A 592 -8.28 -21.01 7.86
N ALA A 593 -7.74 -19.89 7.36
CA ALA A 593 -8.55 -18.80 6.84
C ALA A 593 -8.03 -18.30 5.50
N ILE A 594 -8.93 -17.90 4.60
CA ILE A 594 -8.61 -17.24 3.35
C ILE A 594 -9.44 -15.97 3.17
N ILE A 595 -8.76 -14.87 2.86
CA ILE A 595 -9.37 -13.59 2.46
C ILE A 595 -9.02 -13.33 1.01
N ILE A 596 -10.05 -13.14 0.18
CA ILE A 596 -9.94 -12.77 -1.24
C ILE A 596 -10.35 -11.30 -1.35
N ALA A 597 -9.36 -10.43 -1.54
CA ALA A 597 -9.52 -8.99 -1.51
C ALA A 597 -9.48 -8.41 -2.92
N TYR A 598 -10.58 -7.81 -3.38
CA TYR A 598 -10.61 -7.14 -4.67
C TYR A 598 -9.63 -5.97 -4.68
N SER A 599 -8.66 -6.02 -5.58
CA SER A 599 -7.53 -5.11 -5.65
C SER A 599 -7.49 -4.47 -7.03
N HIS A 600 -7.95 -3.22 -7.14
CA HIS A 600 -7.96 -2.52 -8.41
C HIS A 600 -6.51 -2.23 -8.87
N CYS A 601 -6.27 -2.21 -10.18
CA CYS A 601 -4.92 -2.13 -10.73
C CYS A 601 -4.87 -1.23 -11.97
N ILE A 602 -3.70 -0.64 -12.24
CA ILE A 602 -3.43 0.09 -13.49
C ILE A 602 -3.67 -0.78 -14.74
N ALA A 603 -3.53 -2.10 -14.62
CA ALA A 603 -3.80 -3.07 -15.69
C ALA A 603 -5.29 -3.13 -16.08
N HIS A 604 -6.20 -2.64 -15.25
CA HIS A 604 -7.62 -2.48 -15.59
C HIS A 604 -7.84 -1.33 -16.57
N GLY A 605 -6.86 -0.42 -16.68
CA GLY A 605 -6.92 0.77 -17.52
C GLY A 605 -8.00 1.74 -17.05
N ILE A 606 -7.96 2.05 -15.76
CA ILE A 606 -8.82 3.00 -15.06
C ILE A 606 -7.97 4.21 -14.61
N ASP A 607 -8.63 5.32 -14.30
CA ASP A 607 -8.00 6.33 -13.45
C ASP A 607 -7.90 5.76 -12.03
N MET A 608 -6.70 5.80 -11.44
CA MET A 608 -6.46 5.22 -10.13
C MET A 608 -7.16 6.00 -9.01
N VAL A 609 -7.50 7.29 -9.22
CA VAL A 609 -8.33 8.03 -8.25
C VAL A 609 -9.74 7.44 -8.12
N ASP A 610 -10.25 6.82 -9.20
CA ASP A 610 -11.55 6.16 -9.24
C ASP A 610 -11.51 4.72 -8.72
N GLY A 611 -10.34 4.22 -8.33
CA GLY A 611 -10.10 2.83 -7.96
C GLY A 611 -11.12 2.27 -6.97
N LEU A 612 -11.38 2.99 -5.87
CA LEU A 612 -12.36 2.60 -4.85
C LEU A 612 -13.80 2.58 -5.38
N GLU A 613 -14.16 3.51 -6.26
CA GLU A 613 -15.48 3.52 -6.90
C GLU A 613 -15.62 2.34 -7.86
N ARG A 614 -14.56 1.97 -8.60
CA ARG A 614 -14.56 0.77 -9.44
C ARG A 614 -14.76 -0.49 -8.60
N GLN A 615 -14.13 -0.59 -7.43
CA GLN A 615 -14.39 -1.72 -6.51
C GLN A 615 -15.84 -1.76 -6.03
N LYS A 616 -16.45 -0.60 -5.77
CA LYS A 616 -17.87 -0.52 -5.37
C LYS A 616 -18.78 -0.98 -6.50
N VAL A 617 -18.56 -0.50 -7.73
CA VAL A 617 -19.32 -0.93 -8.91
C VAL A 617 -19.16 -2.42 -9.20
N ALA A 618 -17.97 -3.00 -8.99
CA ALA A 618 -17.77 -4.44 -9.11
C ALA A 618 -18.68 -5.25 -8.17
N VAL A 619 -18.95 -4.74 -6.96
CA VAL A 619 -19.90 -5.37 -6.03
C VAL A 619 -21.35 -5.14 -6.48
N GLU A 620 -21.69 -3.91 -6.86
CA GLU A 620 -23.07 -3.53 -7.25
C GLU A 620 -23.53 -4.16 -8.57
N THR A 621 -22.62 -4.68 -9.38
CA THR A 621 -22.93 -5.46 -10.60
C THR A 621 -22.95 -6.97 -10.37
N GLY A 622 -22.59 -7.43 -9.16
CA GLY A 622 -22.44 -8.85 -8.85
C GLY A 622 -21.15 -9.49 -9.36
N HIS A 623 -20.28 -8.75 -10.07
CA HIS A 623 -18.97 -9.23 -10.53
C HIS A 623 -18.10 -9.75 -9.38
N PHE A 624 -18.16 -9.08 -8.23
CA PHE A 624 -17.41 -9.45 -7.03
C PHE A 624 -18.31 -9.41 -5.77
N PRO A 625 -19.16 -10.43 -5.52
CA PRO A 625 -20.03 -10.44 -4.34
C PRO A 625 -19.22 -10.47 -3.03
N LEU A 626 -19.76 -9.88 -1.97
CA LEU A 626 -19.10 -9.87 -0.65
C LEU A 626 -19.78 -10.84 0.30
N TYR A 627 -18.99 -11.67 0.96
CA TYR A 627 -19.49 -12.67 1.90
C TYR A 627 -18.41 -13.11 2.89
N ARG A 628 -18.85 -13.69 3.99
CA ARG A 628 -18.02 -14.37 5.00
C ARG A 628 -18.63 -15.73 5.32
N TYR A 629 -17.82 -16.77 5.24
CA TYR A 629 -18.12 -18.11 5.74
C TYR A 629 -17.36 -18.30 7.05
N HIS A 630 -18.09 -18.42 8.16
CA HIS A 630 -17.52 -18.55 9.49
C HIS A 630 -17.86 -19.93 10.08
N PRO A 631 -16.93 -20.90 10.08
CA PRO A 631 -17.19 -22.28 10.50
C PRO A 631 -17.82 -22.41 11.89
N GLU A 632 -17.40 -21.60 12.86
CA GLU A 632 -17.92 -21.67 14.25
C GLU A 632 -19.41 -21.32 14.37
N LEU A 633 -20.02 -20.64 13.39
CA LEU A 633 -21.46 -20.40 13.41
C LEU A 633 -22.26 -21.69 13.21
N ALA A 634 -21.72 -22.66 12.45
CA ALA A 634 -22.36 -23.95 12.27
C ALA A 634 -22.47 -24.70 13.61
N ALA A 635 -21.43 -24.62 14.46
CA ALA A 635 -21.47 -25.19 15.81
C ALA A 635 -22.51 -24.53 16.73
N GLN A 636 -22.97 -23.32 16.39
CA GLN A 636 -24.05 -22.60 17.08
C GLN A 636 -25.44 -22.83 16.46
N GLY A 637 -25.56 -23.76 15.50
CA GLY A 637 -26.79 -23.99 14.74
C GLY A 637 -27.17 -22.86 13.79
N LYS A 638 -26.23 -21.96 13.46
CA LYS A 638 -26.43 -20.84 12.52
C LYS A 638 -25.82 -21.18 11.16
N ASN A 639 -26.33 -20.57 10.09
CA ASN A 639 -25.71 -20.70 8.77
C ASN A 639 -24.31 -20.03 8.80
N PRO A 640 -23.24 -20.76 8.44
CA PRO A 640 -21.90 -20.19 8.42
C PRO A 640 -21.71 -19.11 7.34
N LEU A 641 -22.46 -19.17 6.23
CA LEU A 641 -22.38 -18.21 5.14
C LEU A 641 -23.25 -16.97 5.41
N GLN A 642 -22.58 -15.81 5.48
CA GLN A 642 -23.20 -14.49 5.61
C GLN A 642 -22.90 -13.69 4.34
N LEU A 643 -23.95 -13.16 3.68
CA LEU A 643 -23.78 -12.20 2.60
C LEU A 643 -23.62 -10.78 3.15
N ASP A 644 -22.53 -10.12 2.76
CA ASP A 644 -22.23 -8.72 3.13
C ASP A 644 -22.50 -7.74 1.96
N SER A 645 -22.83 -8.25 0.77
CA SER A 645 -23.32 -7.48 -0.38
C SER A 645 -24.81 -7.73 -0.64
N LYS A 646 -25.49 -6.70 -1.16
CA LYS A 646 -26.87 -6.79 -1.65
C LYS A 646 -26.92 -7.40 -3.05
N ALA A 647 -28.12 -7.75 -3.51
CA ALA A 647 -28.35 -8.18 -4.88
C ALA A 647 -27.85 -7.13 -5.89
N PRO A 648 -27.37 -7.54 -7.08
CA PRO A 648 -26.88 -6.61 -8.10
C PRO A 648 -27.92 -5.56 -8.47
N THR A 649 -27.51 -4.29 -8.50
CA THR A 649 -28.35 -3.13 -8.81
C THR A 649 -27.93 -2.41 -10.10
N GLN A 650 -26.77 -2.75 -10.67
CA GLN A 650 -26.25 -2.16 -11.90
C GLN A 650 -25.97 -3.23 -12.96
N SER A 651 -25.96 -2.84 -14.25
CA SER A 651 -25.51 -3.71 -15.35
C SER A 651 -23.98 -3.79 -15.36
N PHE A 652 -23.46 -5.02 -15.35
CA PHE A 652 -22.03 -5.25 -15.58
C PHE A 652 -21.65 -4.89 -17.01
N ALA A 653 -22.45 -5.31 -18.01
CA ALA A 653 -22.12 -5.12 -19.41
C ALA A 653 -21.94 -3.64 -19.79
N GLU A 654 -22.74 -2.75 -19.21
CA GLU A 654 -22.64 -1.31 -19.41
C GLU A 654 -21.47 -0.69 -18.63
N THR A 655 -21.38 -1.00 -17.33
CA THR A 655 -20.42 -0.32 -16.43
C THR A 655 -18.98 -0.78 -16.62
N ALA A 656 -18.77 -2.02 -17.09
CA ALA A 656 -17.46 -2.59 -17.40
C ALA A 656 -16.72 -1.77 -18.48
N LEU A 657 -17.45 -1.09 -19.38
CA LEU A 657 -16.89 -0.24 -20.44
C LEU A 657 -16.16 1.01 -19.91
N LYS A 658 -16.27 1.31 -18.61
CA LYS A 658 -15.45 2.33 -17.93
C LYS A 658 -14.02 1.85 -17.67
N GLU A 659 -13.76 0.56 -17.80
CA GLU A 659 -12.41 -0.02 -17.70
C GLU A 659 -11.90 -0.35 -19.11
N ASN A 660 -10.68 0.06 -19.43
CA ASN A 660 -10.13 -0.14 -20.76
C ASN A 660 -10.02 -1.64 -21.12
N ARG A 661 -9.82 -2.52 -20.12
CA ARG A 661 -9.75 -3.98 -20.32
C ARG A 661 -11.04 -4.60 -20.89
N PHE A 662 -12.19 -3.95 -20.76
CA PHE A 662 -13.44 -4.38 -21.42
C PHE A 662 -13.80 -3.46 -22.59
N LYS A 663 -13.55 -2.15 -22.48
CA LYS A 663 -13.85 -1.19 -23.56
C LYS A 663 -13.16 -1.53 -24.89
N GLN A 664 -11.92 -2.02 -24.83
CA GLN A 664 -11.20 -2.42 -26.05
C GLN A 664 -11.81 -3.66 -26.73
N LEU A 665 -12.55 -4.49 -25.98
CA LEU A 665 -13.17 -5.70 -26.51
C LEU A 665 -14.13 -5.38 -27.64
N LEU A 666 -14.96 -4.33 -27.46
CA LEU A 666 -15.91 -3.85 -28.47
C LEU A 666 -15.28 -3.54 -29.83
N LYS A 667 -13.98 -3.20 -29.85
CA LYS A 667 -13.25 -2.90 -31.09
C LYS A 667 -12.56 -4.10 -31.71
N LEU A 668 -12.25 -5.11 -30.90
CA LEU A 668 -11.34 -6.21 -31.26
C LEU A 668 -12.08 -7.53 -31.49
N ASN A 669 -13.28 -7.68 -30.94
CA ASN A 669 -14.06 -8.90 -31.03
C ASN A 669 -15.52 -8.56 -31.44
N PRO A 670 -16.03 -9.09 -32.57
CA PRO A 670 -17.43 -8.87 -32.97
C PRO A 670 -18.45 -9.41 -31.95
N ASP A 671 -18.08 -10.43 -31.14
CA ASP A 671 -18.96 -11.03 -30.13
C ASP A 671 -18.89 -10.32 -28.76
N ALA A 672 -18.22 -9.17 -28.69
CA ALA A 672 -17.93 -8.48 -27.43
C ALA A 672 -19.17 -8.22 -26.56
N GLU A 673 -20.26 -7.73 -27.17
CA GLU A 673 -21.51 -7.45 -26.44
C GLU A 673 -22.12 -8.73 -25.87
N ALA A 674 -22.16 -9.80 -26.68
CA ALA A 674 -22.65 -11.10 -26.24
C ALA A 674 -21.80 -11.68 -25.10
N MET A 675 -20.47 -11.51 -25.15
CA MET A 675 -19.59 -11.90 -24.06
C MET A 675 -19.88 -11.12 -22.78
N LEU A 676 -20.03 -9.79 -22.85
CA LEU A 676 -20.32 -8.96 -21.67
C LEU A 676 -21.69 -9.28 -21.05
N GLN A 677 -22.71 -9.51 -21.89
CA GLN A 677 -24.03 -9.96 -21.42
C GLN A 677 -23.98 -11.34 -20.78
N LYS A 678 -23.19 -12.26 -21.34
CA LYS A 678 -22.95 -13.59 -20.74
C LYS A 678 -22.25 -13.49 -19.39
N ALA A 679 -21.24 -12.63 -19.26
CA ALA A 679 -20.56 -12.37 -17.99
C ALA A 679 -21.55 -11.83 -16.95
N GLU A 680 -22.34 -10.82 -17.31
CA GLU A 680 -23.37 -10.24 -16.44
C GLU A 680 -24.35 -11.30 -15.92
N LYS A 681 -24.87 -12.14 -16.82
CA LYS A 681 -25.79 -13.22 -16.44
C LYS A 681 -25.12 -14.16 -15.42
N GLN A 682 -23.89 -14.57 -15.68
CA GLN A 682 -23.16 -15.50 -14.81
C GLN A 682 -22.87 -14.92 -13.43
N PHE A 683 -22.56 -13.63 -13.34
CA PHE A 683 -22.38 -12.93 -12.07
C PHE A 683 -23.68 -12.88 -11.25
N LYS A 684 -24.81 -12.59 -11.91
CA LYS A 684 -26.13 -12.65 -11.27
C LYS A 684 -26.49 -14.07 -10.83
N ASP A 685 -26.28 -15.07 -11.69
CA ASP A 685 -26.53 -16.48 -11.36
C ASP A 685 -25.69 -16.93 -10.15
N ASN A 686 -24.41 -16.55 -10.10
CA ASN A 686 -23.53 -16.84 -8.97
C ASN A 686 -24.00 -16.17 -7.67
N PHE A 687 -24.47 -14.92 -7.73
CA PHE A 687 -25.05 -14.25 -6.57
C PHE A 687 -26.31 -14.99 -6.07
N VAL A 688 -27.21 -15.39 -6.98
CA VAL A 688 -28.42 -16.14 -6.62
C VAL A 688 -28.08 -17.45 -5.93
N MET A 689 -27.05 -18.17 -6.43
CA MET A 689 -26.57 -19.38 -5.78
C MET A 689 -26.02 -19.11 -4.37
N LEU A 690 -25.20 -18.07 -4.18
CA LEU A 690 -24.70 -17.71 -2.85
C LEU A 690 -25.84 -17.31 -1.90
N GLN A 691 -26.87 -16.62 -2.42
CA GLN A 691 -28.06 -16.26 -1.65
C GLN A 691 -28.87 -17.50 -1.25
N ALA A 692 -29.03 -18.47 -2.14
CA ALA A 692 -29.66 -19.74 -1.82
C ALA A 692 -28.90 -20.48 -0.72
N LEU A 693 -27.56 -20.56 -0.81
CA LEU A 693 -26.70 -21.18 0.20
C LEU A 693 -26.79 -20.47 1.57
N ALA A 694 -26.83 -19.14 1.59
CA ALA A 694 -26.96 -18.36 2.82
C ALA A 694 -28.35 -18.52 3.48
N ASN A 695 -29.36 -18.89 2.69
CA ASN A 695 -30.74 -19.11 3.14
C ASN A 695 -31.07 -20.59 3.41
N LEU A 696 -30.13 -21.52 3.22
CA LEU A 696 -30.40 -22.94 3.47
C LEU A 696 -30.80 -23.15 4.94
N PRO A 697 -31.96 -23.80 5.20
CA PRO A 697 -32.31 -24.24 6.54
C PRO A 697 -31.27 -25.27 7.00
N GLN A 698 -30.81 -25.14 8.24
CA GLN A 698 -29.93 -26.14 8.84
C GLN A 698 -30.77 -27.35 9.27
N SER A 699 -30.24 -28.55 9.03
CA SER A 699 -30.77 -29.82 9.51
C SER A 699 -30.38 -30.09 10.95
#